data_AF-A0AA43FN38-F1
#
_entry.id   AF-A0AA43FN38-F1
#
_cell.length_a   1.000
_cell.length_b   1.000
_cell.length_c   1.000
_cell.angle_alpha   90.00
_cell.angle_beta   90.00
_cell.angle_gamma   90.00
#
_symmetry.space_group_name_H-M   'P 1'
#
loop_
_entity.id
_entity.type
_entity.pdbx_description
1 polymer ?
#
loop_
_entity_poly.entity_id
_entity_poly.type
_entity_poly.pdbx_seq_one_letter_code
_entity_poly.pdbx_strand_id
1 'polypeptide(L)'
;MDSNRPKSRKAARLLTLAVGLALTAGCDGENFFKTGGSLLLGEQDSGAIPVVDITIPTGDSLASRPLGDSVFVSAHITDDASIASVNFYGVAIRGDKDLGTQVVVDRYDAKTITLPIGVEDTTINRYMIPTPEDTRERVYFIVEAFDTLGGMGVDTVSVALGGPHVRVLDLVDGSTVQTGLALALRVEGTDPLGITQMRLDVSGAITQNIILNVSPPVDSVVLDTLVIIPNGVTGDITITGGARNNLDFLGVDGPYRLTILAGGQGDVTAPKVKHKATVTPRMEMTDSIYLSVTGADDAQGSGVARMGYTVMAISPSRGDTLIQTQQVAYSPARTGTVTSNFAFLPFNVGTLNLPDTVVFHIFSWAIDAAGNCGAGLGADTLASYPCTTLPGGQIAVIGSPAVPVVQMMVAGQTVALPTGGTIMDAVVDTVRRNLYLSNRTQDRIEIFRLQSGTYLPSVPVGSEPWGMTLNQCAPLSPAPGCGDTLIVANSGGTNLSNVYLGPVAGAGPIFEDGGRRLLTPDVILFDVERRIDDTGLRRYKVVPIPQIATTGFSDRPQLAARDSTGQLHYATMVIPSLLQVGTLRRVMIPPGATGPEVKMFVEHANLTDAPDWVALAHVDGADVVVSGVDPNDQMRLTDHQPGSYLTKIVSSVTTVEQAAAEIAGAGSDVLIGSGRFDVEAIGFSVKTLIASSGDGGWVAFGEGGTNPVGRVIMYDAANNAISPPIPVADLVTNEGEPVSGLSLNYDGTLGVARGRHAYFFTTDLRPQGIAEIDVPGGAGIVMHPLHADAPTLTNAGSFRPDTHLAFIATGERTVDIFDTFHFFRMGRLFVQENITGPMKASLPFPEDNLDAGGVPLQCVTQPVTDQVGRTIGQAVEIFQGGNFNLPWPADGAGGGSVDGCVVLKLYGVTETGGVVVLDVLKADILRNHPARP
;
A
#
# COMPACT_ATOMS: atom_id res chain seq x y z
N MET A 1 46.66 40.31 5.10
CA MET A 1 45.79 41.51 5.02
C MET A 1 44.96 41.51 6.29
N ASP A 2 45.57 41.80 7.45
CA ASP A 2 45.77 43.15 8.03
C ASP A 2 44.47 43.98 8.01
N SER A 3 43.95 44.58 9.08
CA SER A 3 44.28 44.76 10.50
C SER A 3 42.97 45.25 11.16
N ASN A 4 42.62 45.04 12.44
CA ASN A 4 43.13 45.83 13.57
C ASN A 4 42.48 45.33 14.88
N ARG A 5 43.31 45.09 15.90
CA ARG A 5 42.98 45.10 17.35
C ARG A 5 43.87 46.16 18.00
N PRO A 6 43.50 46.81 19.12
CA PRO A 6 44.07 46.38 20.42
C PRO A 6 43.16 46.64 21.67
N LYS A 7 43.05 45.67 22.59
CA LYS A 7 43.65 45.58 23.96
C LYS A 7 43.04 46.44 25.10
N SER A 8 42.49 45.76 26.12
CA SER A 8 42.93 45.82 27.54
C SER A 8 42.23 44.72 28.37
N ARG A 9 42.93 43.65 28.78
CA ARG A 9 43.58 43.39 30.09
C ARG A 9 42.66 42.74 31.16
N LYS A 10 43.04 41.48 31.44
CA LYS A 10 42.70 40.54 32.53
C LYS A 10 42.55 41.16 33.93
N ALA A 11 41.59 40.64 34.72
CA ALA A 11 41.79 40.00 36.05
C ALA A 11 40.40 39.65 36.65
N ALA A 12 40.00 38.38 36.64
CA ALA A 12 40.07 37.47 37.79
C ALA A 12 39.12 37.82 38.96
N ARG A 13 37.99 37.11 39.04
CA ARG A 13 37.53 36.43 40.26
C ARG A 13 36.55 35.32 39.88
N LEU A 14 37.07 34.09 39.87
CA LEU A 14 36.29 32.89 40.15
C LEU A 14 35.57 33.10 41.48
N LEU A 15 34.28 32.85 41.53
CA LEU A 15 33.68 32.20 42.69
C LEU A 15 32.80 31.06 42.17
N THR A 16 33.36 29.87 42.24
CA THR A 16 32.68 28.60 42.06
C THR A 16 31.73 28.42 43.25
N LEU A 17 30.42 28.28 43.04
CA LEU A 17 29.56 27.59 43.99
C LEU A 17 29.17 26.24 43.39
N ALA A 18 29.91 25.21 43.80
CA ALA A 18 29.48 23.84 43.70
C ALA A 18 28.67 23.53 44.96
N VAL A 19 27.42 23.10 44.81
CA VAL A 19 26.66 22.47 45.89
C VAL A 19 26.00 21.22 45.34
N GLY A 20 26.52 20.07 45.75
CA GLY A 20 25.87 18.78 45.55
C GLY A 20 24.73 18.61 46.54
N LEU A 21 23.58 18.11 46.06
CA LEU A 21 22.41 17.83 46.89
C LEU A 21 21.89 16.43 46.58
N ALA A 22 22.10 15.53 47.54
CA ALA A 22 21.35 14.29 47.68
C ALA A 22 20.05 14.60 48.42
N LEU A 23 18.91 14.13 47.91
CA LEU A 23 17.58 14.39 48.48
C LEU A 23 16.75 13.10 48.49
N THR A 24 16.13 12.77 49.62
CA THR A 24 15.07 11.76 49.76
C THR A 24 13.75 12.46 50.07
N ALA A 25 12.66 11.94 49.51
CA ALA A 25 11.33 12.56 49.42
C ALA A 25 10.43 12.33 50.65
N GLY A 26 9.46 13.24 50.83
CA GLY A 26 8.27 13.11 51.68
C GLY A 26 7.34 14.31 51.47
N CYS A 27 6.04 14.06 51.37
CA CYS A 27 5.02 14.89 50.69
C CYS A 27 4.61 16.20 51.36
N ASP A 28 3.96 17.04 50.54
CA ASP A 28 3.21 18.28 50.77
C ASP A 28 4.04 19.57 50.92
N GLY A 29 4.28 20.22 49.77
CA GLY A 29 4.44 21.68 49.67
C GLY A 29 5.57 22.34 50.46
N GLU A 30 6.76 21.72 50.57
CA GLU A 30 7.90 22.37 51.22
C GLU A 30 9.03 22.78 50.25
N ASN A 31 9.56 23.97 50.50
CA ASN A 31 10.56 24.71 49.74
C ASN A 31 11.78 23.85 49.37
N PHE A 32 12.13 23.86 48.08
CA PHE A 32 13.08 22.94 47.44
C PHE A 32 14.54 23.04 47.97
N PHE A 33 14.82 23.98 48.88
CA PHE A 33 16.14 24.25 49.46
C PHE A 33 16.07 24.63 50.96
N LYS A 34 16.19 23.65 51.88
CA LYS A 34 16.63 23.90 53.26
C LYS A 34 17.97 23.19 53.49
N THR A 35 19.08 23.92 53.51
CA THR A 35 20.38 23.37 53.90
C THR A 35 20.51 23.33 55.43
N GLY A 36 20.28 22.16 56.03
CA GLY A 36 20.68 21.88 57.40
C GLY A 36 22.17 21.51 57.46
N GLY A 37 23.00 22.34 58.10
CA GLY A 37 24.42 22.09 58.25
C GLY A 37 25.07 22.94 59.34
N SER A 38 24.87 22.55 60.60
CA SER A 38 25.60 23.10 61.75
C SER A 38 27.07 22.70 61.67
N LEU A 39 27.96 23.68 61.53
CA LEU A 39 29.39 23.57 61.83
C LEU A 39 29.69 24.44 63.04
N LEU A 40 29.84 23.77 64.18
CA LEU A 40 30.19 24.30 65.50
C LEU A 40 31.49 25.12 65.46
N LEU A 41 31.44 26.40 65.84
CA LEU A 41 32.41 27.07 66.75
C LEU A 41 31.83 28.41 67.24
N GLY A 42 31.53 28.52 68.53
CA GLY A 42 31.48 29.81 69.26
C GLY A 42 30.19 30.63 69.14
N GLU A 43 29.47 30.70 70.25
CA GLU A 43 28.23 31.45 70.50
C GLU A 43 28.34 32.97 70.21
N GLN A 44 27.63 33.45 69.18
CA GLN A 44 27.20 34.85 69.02
C GLN A 44 25.98 34.94 68.08
N ASP A 45 24.86 35.46 68.61
CA ASP A 45 23.60 35.92 67.97
C ASP A 45 23.11 35.22 66.68
N SER A 46 22.13 34.31 66.80
CA SER A 46 21.37 33.78 65.67
C SER A 46 20.08 34.59 65.45
N GLY A 47 20.10 35.56 64.51
CA GLY A 47 18.88 36.14 63.95
C GLY A 47 18.03 35.09 63.22
N ALA A 48 16.72 35.32 63.08
CA ALA A 48 15.87 34.42 62.31
C ALA A 48 16.23 34.52 60.82
N ILE A 49 16.01 33.45 60.05
CA ILE A 49 16.17 33.51 58.59
C ILE A 49 14.96 34.22 57.96
N PRO A 50 15.13 34.86 56.78
CA PRO A 50 14.02 35.45 56.05
C PRO A 50 12.90 34.44 55.75
N VAL A 51 11.66 34.89 55.81
CA VAL A 51 10.47 34.16 55.33
C VAL A 51 10.12 34.69 53.95
N VAL A 52 9.93 33.80 52.97
CA VAL A 52 9.56 34.13 51.58
C VAL A 52 8.22 33.45 51.26
N ASP A 53 7.31 34.18 50.63
CA ASP A 53 5.99 33.70 50.19
C ASP A 53 5.67 34.23 48.78
N ILE A 54 5.64 33.34 47.79
CA ILE A 54 5.27 33.63 46.40
C ILE A 54 3.75 33.72 46.30
N THR A 55 3.28 34.96 46.23
CA THR A 55 1.85 35.28 46.14
C THR A 55 1.30 35.14 44.71
N ILE A 56 2.14 35.29 43.68
CA ILE A 56 1.79 35.08 42.27
C ILE A 56 3.00 34.47 41.55
N PRO A 57 2.84 33.42 40.73
CA PRO A 57 1.60 32.67 40.47
C PRO A 57 1.14 31.83 41.68
N THR A 58 -0.15 31.50 41.77
CA THR A 58 -0.67 30.58 42.79
C THR A 58 -0.40 29.13 42.38
N GLY A 59 0.00 28.28 43.34
CA GLY A 59 0.43 26.90 43.07
C GLY A 59 -0.62 25.94 42.48
N ASP A 60 -1.86 26.39 42.34
CA ASP A 60 -3.00 25.66 41.76
C ASP A 60 -3.27 26.00 40.28
N SER A 61 -2.47 26.89 39.67
CA SER A 61 -2.66 27.31 38.28
C SER A 61 -2.29 26.19 37.29
N LEU A 62 -3.25 25.29 37.02
CA LEU A 62 -3.14 24.21 36.03
C LEU A 62 -3.29 24.69 34.57
N ALA A 63 -3.44 26.00 34.35
CA ALA A 63 -3.48 26.59 33.01
C ALA A 63 -2.06 26.73 32.46
N SER A 64 -1.77 26.08 31.33
CA SER A 64 -0.46 26.21 30.68
C SER A 64 -0.23 27.63 30.17
N ARG A 65 1.00 28.15 30.30
CA ARG A 65 1.42 29.43 29.72
C ARG A 65 1.99 29.20 28.31
N PRO A 66 1.79 30.16 27.38
CA PRO A 66 2.44 30.12 26.07
C PRO A 66 3.96 30.05 26.20
N LEU A 67 4.61 29.35 25.26
CA LEU A 67 6.06 29.34 25.16
C LEU A 67 6.57 30.73 24.77
N GLY A 68 7.63 31.21 25.43
CA GLY A 68 8.27 32.49 25.11
C GLY A 68 7.62 33.73 25.72
N ASP A 69 6.54 33.58 26.51
CA ASP A 69 5.95 34.69 27.26
C ASP A 69 6.67 34.95 28.60
N SER A 70 6.72 36.22 29.01
CA SER A 70 7.22 36.58 30.35
C SER A 70 6.20 36.23 31.44
N VAL A 71 6.67 35.69 32.56
CA VAL A 71 5.81 35.36 33.70
C VAL A 71 5.97 36.40 34.80
N PHE A 72 4.85 36.92 35.31
CA PHE A 72 4.85 37.81 36.46
C PHE A 72 4.95 37.00 37.75
N VAL A 73 5.98 37.27 38.55
CA VAL A 73 6.22 36.66 39.88
C VAL A 73 6.21 37.75 40.95
N SER A 74 5.41 37.55 41.99
CA SER A 74 5.28 38.42 43.16
C SER A 74 5.60 37.64 44.41
N ALA A 75 6.59 38.09 45.19
CA ALA A 75 6.94 37.47 46.46
C ALA A 75 6.93 38.49 47.59
N HIS A 76 6.35 38.11 48.73
CA HIS A 76 6.38 38.82 49.99
C HIS A 76 7.50 38.22 50.85
N ILE A 77 8.36 39.08 51.39
CA ILE A 77 9.54 38.68 52.15
C ILE A 77 9.58 39.46 53.46
N THR A 78 9.75 38.74 54.57
CA THR A 78 9.88 39.31 55.91
C THR A 78 11.08 38.74 56.66
N ASP A 79 11.78 39.56 57.45
CA ASP A 79 12.98 39.20 58.19
C ASP A 79 13.19 40.10 59.42
N ASP A 80 13.87 39.61 60.45
CA ASP A 80 14.17 40.39 61.67
C ASP A 80 15.58 41.02 61.68
N ALA A 81 16.45 40.67 60.72
CA ALA A 81 17.84 41.09 60.62
C ALA A 81 18.17 41.89 59.33
N SER A 82 17.14 42.49 58.72
CA SER A 82 17.17 43.18 57.43
C SER A 82 17.53 42.28 56.24
N ILE A 83 16.67 42.30 55.23
CA ILE A 83 16.84 41.64 53.93
C ILE A 83 17.92 42.39 53.12
N ALA A 84 18.98 41.67 52.75
CA ALA A 84 20.09 42.18 51.94
C ALA A 84 19.84 42.02 50.43
N SER A 85 19.32 40.87 50.01
CA SER A 85 19.02 40.64 48.58
C SER A 85 17.95 39.58 48.35
N VAL A 86 17.28 39.67 47.20
CA VAL A 86 16.28 38.67 46.76
C VAL A 86 16.57 38.25 45.32
N ASN A 87 16.59 36.95 45.06
CA ASN A 87 16.87 36.34 43.78
C ASN A 87 15.62 35.62 43.25
N PHE A 88 15.25 35.89 42.00
CA PHE A 88 14.16 35.23 41.29
C PHE A 88 14.73 34.46 40.11
N TYR A 89 14.34 33.22 39.89
CA TYR A 89 14.70 32.46 38.69
C TYR A 89 13.69 31.34 38.41
N GLY A 90 13.70 30.81 37.19
CA GLY A 90 12.77 29.76 36.77
C GLY A 90 13.50 28.62 36.06
N VAL A 91 13.31 27.38 36.53
CA VAL A 91 14.03 26.20 36.03
C VAL A 91 13.10 25.04 35.71
N ALA A 92 13.50 24.20 34.75
CA ALA A 92 12.91 22.88 34.53
C ALA A 92 13.86 21.77 34.98
N ILE A 93 13.29 20.64 35.40
CA ILE A 93 14.05 19.46 35.79
C ILE A 93 13.77 18.38 34.75
N ARG A 94 14.82 17.90 34.07
CA ARG A 94 14.72 16.87 33.03
C ARG A 94 15.52 15.63 33.42
N GLY A 95 15.17 14.48 32.85
CA GLY A 95 15.83 13.20 33.12
C GLY A 95 15.33 12.52 34.39
N ASP A 96 15.95 11.39 34.72
CA ASP A 96 15.59 10.58 35.88
C ASP A 96 16.67 10.67 36.96
N LYS A 97 16.24 10.94 38.18
CA LYS A 97 17.11 11.04 39.35
C LYS A 97 17.75 9.70 39.69
N ASP A 98 17.01 8.60 39.57
CA ASP A 98 17.46 7.26 39.96
C ASP A 98 18.45 6.69 38.94
N LEU A 99 18.40 7.19 37.70
CA LEU A 99 19.33 6.84 36.63
C LEU A 99 20.54 7.80 36.54
N GLY A 100 20.60 8.83 37.39
CA GLY A 100 21.67 9.84 37.38
C GLY A 100 21.70 10.73 36.13
N THR A 101 20.63 10.74 35.33
CA THR A 101 20.49 11.55 34.10
C THR A 101 19.80 12.89 34.35
N GLN A 102 19.45 13.17 35.60
CA GLN A 102 18.76 14.39 35.99
C GLN A 102 19.60 15.64 35.72
N VAL A 103 19.03 16.61 35.01
CA VAL A 103 19.61 17.93 34.73
C VAL A 103 18.61 19.03 35.07
N VAL A 104 19.13 20.14 35.60
CA VAL A 104 18.35 21.37 35.83
C VAL A 104 18.66 22.33 34.69
N VAL A 105 17.61 22.85 34.04
CA VAL A 105 17.70 23.70 32.85
C VAL A 105 17.04 25.04 33.15
N ASP A 106 17.75 26.14 32.94
CA ASP A 106 17.21 27.49 33.13
C ASP A 106 16.18 27.82 32.03
N ARG A 107 14.94 28.05 32.46
CA ARG A 107 13.83 28.43 31.57
C ARG A 107 13.49 29.91 31.64
N TYR A 108 13.92 30.59 32.69
CA TYR A 108 13.80 32.03 32.85
C TYR A 108 15.07 32.64 33.45
N ASP A 109 15.46 33.79 32.93
CA ASP A 109 16.65 34.53 33.37
C ASP A 109 16.55 34.89 34.86
N ALA A 110 17.63 34.61 35.60
CA ALA A 110 17.74 34.97 37.00
C ALA A 110 17.77 36.50 37.18
N LYS A 111 17.08 37.00 38.22
CA LYS A 111 17.04 38.41 38.60
C LYS A 111 17.32 38.56 40.09
N THR A 112 18.47 39.15 40.40
CA THR A 112 18.85 39.51 41.77
C THR A 112 18.57 40.98 42.05
N ILE A 113 17.96 41.26 43.20
CA ILE A 113 17.67 42.60 43.71
C ILE A 113 18.44 42.77 45.01
N THR A 114 19.31 43.77 45.08
CA THR A 114 19.94 44.18 46.35
C THR A 114 19.12 45.27 47.00
N LEU A 115 18.83 45.13 48.29
CA LEU A 115 18.06 46.09 49.07
C LEU A 115 18.99 46.95 49.96
N PRO A 116 18.62 48.20 50.26
CA PRO A 116 19.33 49.00 51.26
C PRO A 116 19.28 48.35 52.64
N ILE A 117 20.27 48.65 53.49
CA ILE A 117 20.28 48.19 54.89
C ILE A 117 19.06 48.76 55.64
N GLY A 118 18.37 47.93 56.41
CA GLY A 118 17.21 48.27 57.24
C GLY A 118 15.84 47.89 56.64
N VAL A 119 15.79 47.08 55.57
CA VAL A 119 14.53 46.60 54.99
C VAL A 119 14.16 45.26 55.62
N GLU A 120 13.17 45.26 56.51
CA GLU A 120 12.73 44.05 57.25
C GLU A 120 11.47 43.39 56.63
N ASP A 121 10.65 44.13 55.89
CA ASP A 121 9.41 43.62 55.28
C ASP A 121 9.20 44.28 53.91
N THR A 122 9.02 43.48 52.85
CA THR A 122 8.79 44.01 51.50
C THR A 122 8.06 43.02 50.58
N THR A 123 7.42 43.55 49.53
CA THR A 123 6.91 42.77 48.40
C THR A 123 7.68 43.14 47.14
N ILE A 124 8.24 42.15 46.45
CA ILE A 124 8.98 42.34 45.20
C ILE A 124 8.25 41.67 44.05
N ASN A 125 7.99 42.47 43.01
CA ASN A 125 7.29 42.08 41.80
C ASN A 125 8.24 42.08 40.60
N ARG A 126 8.32 40.99 39.85
CA ARG A 126 9.19 40.87 38.66
C ARG A 126 8.51 40.14 37.51
N TYR A 127 8.68 40.66 36.30
CA TYR A 127 8.49 39.87 35.10
C TYR A 127 9.76 39.07 34.82
N MET A 128 9.63 37.76 34.84
CA MET A 128 10.66 36.79 34.49
C MET A 128 10.71 36.66 32.97
N ILE A 129 11.88 36.85 32.39
CA ILE A 129 12.10 36.81 30.95
C ILE A 129 12.48 35.38 30.57
N PRO A 130 11.80 34.73 29.61
CA PRO A 130 12.08 33.35 29.26
C PRO A 130 13.40 33.25 28.49
N THR A 131 14.11 32.14 28.68
CA THR A 131 15.23 31.77 27.82
C THR A 131 14.70 31.29 26.45
N PRO A 132 15.46 31.45 25.36
CA PRO A 132 15.03 31.05 24.01
C PRO A 132 15.01 29.52 23.85
N GLU A 133 13.96 28.88 24.38
CA GLU A 133 13.72 27.44 24.30
C GLU A 133 12.22 27.13 24.17
N ASP A 134 11.87 26.26 23.22
CA ASP A 134 10.51 25.92 22.79
C ASP A 134 9.99 24.58 23.38
N THR A 135 10.72 24.00 24.33
CA THR A 135 10.32 22.76 24.99
C THR A 135 9.11 22.98 25.90
N ARG A 136 8.05 22.20 25.70
CA ARG A 136 6.84 22.17 26.53
C ARG A 136 7.08 21.30 27.75
N GLU A 137 7.02 21.87 28.96
CA GLU A 137 7.32 21.16 30.21
C GLU A 137 6.87 21.96 31.45
N ARG A 138 7.09 21.40 32.64
CA ARG A 138 6.86 22.08 33.92
C ARG A 138 8.09 22.90 34.32
N VAL A 139 7.86 24.14 34.71
CA VAL A 139 8.89 25.07 35.22
C VAL A 139 8.59 25.44 36.67
N TYR A 140 9.63 25.50 37.49
CA TYR A 140 9.59 25.90 38.89
C TYR A 140 10.18 27.30 39.01
N PHE A 141 9.36 28.25 39.45
CA PHE A 141 9.80 29.58 39.85
C PHE A 141 10.23 29.54 41.31
N ILE A 142 11.45 29.97 41.57
CA ILE A 142 12.07 29.94 42.88
C ILE A 142 12.42 31.38 43.26
N VAL A 143 12.09 31.75 44.51
CA VAL A 143 12.48 33.03 45.09
C VAL A 143 13.31 32.76 46.33
N GLU A 144 14.54 33.27 46.36
CA GLU A 144 15.46 33.17 47.48
C GLU A 144 15.68 34.57 48.06
N ALA A 145 15.63 34.73 49.37
CA ALA A 145 15.95 35.97 50.07
C ALA A 145 17.10 35.74 51.05
N PHE A 146 18.06 36.66 51.05
CA PHE A 146 19.23 36.66 51.93
C PHE A 146 19.17 37.86 52.86
N ASP A 147 19.40 37.64 54.16
CA ASP A 147 19.55 38.72 55.14
C ASP A 147 20.99 39.29 55.18
N THR A 148 21.21 40.33 56.00
CA THR A 148 22.54 40.94 56.15
C THR A 148 23.53 40.12 56.99
N LEU A 149 23.06 39.10 57.71
CA LEU A 149 23.84 38.16 58.53
C LEU A 149 24.20 36.87 57.77
N GLY A 150 23.68 36.69 56.55
CA GLY A 150 23.91 35.54 55.67
C GLY A 150 22.87 34.42 55.77
N GLY A 151 21.77 34.59 56.51
CA GLY A 151 20.64 33.67 56.50
C GLY A 151 19.86 33.73 55.19
N MET A 152 19.23 32.61 54.82
CA MET A 152 18.55 32.44 53.53
C MET A 152 17.17 31.79 53.71
N GLY A 153 16.14 32.47 53.20
CA GLY A 153 14.79 31.95 53.01
C GLY A 153 14.52 31.64 51.54
N VAL A 154 13.70 30.63 51.27
CA VAL A 154 13.35 30.22 49.89
C VAL A 154 11.89 29.85 49.82
N ASP A 155 11.22 30.15 48.71
CA ASP A 155 9.92 29.60 48.32
C ASP A 155 9.91 29.16 46.84
N THR A 156 9.03 28.25 46.46
CA THR A 156 8.95 27.65 45.12
C THR A 156 7.52 27.39 44.66
N VAL A 157 7.21 27.81 43.43
CA VAL A 157 5.92 27.51 42.77
C VAL A 157 6.13 26.93 41.38
N SER A 158 5.28 25.98 40.96
CA SER A 158 5.37 25.37 39.63
C SER A 158 4.34 25.93 38.64
N VAL A 159 4.73 26.09 37.37
CA VAL A 159 3.90 26.55 36.25
C VAL A 159 4.17 25.65 35.04
N ALA A 160 3.12 25.29 34.29
CA ALA A 160 3.28 24.53 33.04
C ALA A 160 3.51 25.46 31.84
N LEU A 161 4.47 25.13 30.98
CA LEU A 161 4.71 25.79 29.69
C LEU A 161 4.29 24.88 28.53
N GLY A 162 3.29 25.31 27.75
CA GLY A 162 2.75 24.57 26.60
C GLY A 162 1.76 23.44 26.95
N GLY A 163 0.70 23.31 26.15
CA GLY A 163 -0.35 22.28 26.26
C GLY A 163 -1.07 22.04 24.92
N PRO A 164 -2.12 21.21 24.89
CA PRO A 164 -2.91 20.95 23.68
C PRO A 164 -3.40 22.23 23.01
N HIS A 165 -3.31 22.30 21.69
CA HIS A 165 -3.93 23.38 20.93
C HIS A 165 -5.41 23.03 20.69
N VAL A 166 -6.30 23.83 21.26
CA VAL A 166 -7.75 23.63 21.19
C VAL A 166 -8.37 24.74 20.36
N ARG A 167 -9.36 24.38 19.54
CA ARG A 167 -10.11 25.35 18.74
C ARG A 167 -11.57 24.94 18.64
N VAL A 168 -12.46 25.87 18.97
CA VAL A 168 -13.90 25.75 18.74
C VAL A 168 -14.21 26.31 17.35
N LEU A 169 -14.77 25.51 16.46
CA LEU A 169 -14.84 25.83 15.03
C LEU A 169 -16.14 26.50 14.58
N ASP A 170 -17.27 26.14 15.19
CA ASP A 170 -18.62 26.47 14.70
C ASP A 170 -19.34 27.53 15.57
N LEU A 171 -18.59 28.35 16.30
CA LEU A 171 -19.11 29.40 17.18
C LEU A 171 -18.58 30.79 16.85
N VAL A 172 -19.46 31.79 16.99
CA VAL A 172 -19.11 33.21 16.92
C VAL A 172 -19.44 33.82 18.28
N ASP A 173 -18.46 34.52 18.88
CA ASP A 173 -18.66 35.20 20.16
C ASP A 173 -19.73 36.31 20.05
N GLY A 174 -20.59 36.42 21.05
CA GLY A 174 -21.74 37.33 21.06
C GLY A 174 -22.93 36.89 20.20
N SER A 175 -22.96 35.66 19.69
CA SER A 175 -24.09 35.15 18.89
C SER A 175 -25.33 34.86 19.74
N THR A 176 -26.50 34.86 19.10
CA THR A 176 -27.78 34.54 19.75
C THR A 176 -28.30 33.19 19.29
N VAL A 177 -28.97 32.48 20.19
CA VAL A 177 -29.64 31.19 19.92
C VAL A 177 -31.03 31.18 20.52
N GLN A 178 -31.97 30.47 19.91
CA GLN A 178 -33.32 30.33 20.45
C GLN A 178 -33.46 29.16 21.43
N THR A 179 -34.34 29.34 22.41
CA THR A 179 -34.77 28.27 23.31
C THR A 179 -35.47 27.13 22.58
N GLY A 180 -35.29 25.89 23.04
CA GLY A 180 -35.91 24.69 22.44
C GLY A 180 -35.17 24.08 21.25
N LEU A 181 -34.02 24.64 20.85
CA LEU A 181 -33.15 24.14 19.78
C LEU A 181 -31.95 23.36 20.34
N ALA A 182 -31.23 22.66 19.47
CA ALA A 182 -29.91 22.09 19.77
C ALA A 182 -28.81 22.91 19.09
N LEU A 183 -27.82 23.36 19.85
CA LEU A 183 -26.64 24.02 19.32
C LEU A 183 -25.61 22.96 18.89
N ALA A 184 -25.29 22.94 17.60
CA ALA A 184 -24.25 22.06 17.06
C ALA A 184 -22.87 22.67 17.30
N LEU A 185 -21.96 21.89 17.89
CA LEU A 185 -20.63 22.35 18.27
C LEU A 185 -19.56 21.37 17.86
N ARG A 186 -18.44 21.92 17.39
CA ARG A 186 -17.23 21.19 17.05
C ARG A 186 -16.03 21.76 17.79
N VAL A 187 -15.34 20.91 18.54
CA VAL A 187 -14.09 21.24 19.23
C VAL A 187 -12.98 20.38 18.66
N GLU A 188 -11.93 21.01 18.14
CA GLU A 188 -10.72 20.37 17.66
C GLU A 188 -9.64 20.48 18.73
N GLY A 189 -8.97 19.36 19.03
CA GLY A 189 -7.83 19.30 19.92
C GLY A 189 -6.66 18.64 19.21
N THR A 190 -5.49 19.28 19.25
CA THR A 190 -4.27 18.78 18.60
C THR A 190 -3.09 18.84 19.56
N ASP A 191 -2.39 17.72 19.72
CA ASP A 191 -1.18 17.62 20.51
C ASP A 191 -0.32 16.42 20.03
N PRO A 192 0.93 16.62 19.60
CA PRO A 192 1.84 15.53 19.21
C PRO A 192 2.16 14.52 20.32
N LEU A 193 1.87 14.84 21.58
CA LEU A 193 2.00 13.92 22.72
C LEU A 193 0.75 13.05 22.92
N GLY A 194 -0.25 13.18 22.04
CA GLY A 194 -1.50 12.45 22.05
C GLY A 194 -2.53 13.07 22.99
N ILE A 195 -3.75 13.28 22.47
CA ILE A 195 -4.94 13.70 23.21
C ILE A 195 -5.54 12.50 23.95
N THR A 196 -5.77 12.65 25.25
CA THR A 196 -6.42 11.66 26.12
C THR A 196 -7.86 12.01 26.47
N GLN A 197 -8.21 13.30 26.38
CA GLN A 197 -9.56 13.78 26.68
C GLN A 197 -9.90 15.03 25.87
N MET A 198 -11.13 15.10 25.36
CA MET A 198 -11.77 16.32 24.88
C MET A 198 -12.89 16.71 25.86
N ARG A 199 -13.10 18.00 26.09
CA ARG A 199 -14.12 18.52 26.99
C ARG A 199 -14.81 19.75 26.39
N LEU A 200 -16.09 19.89 26.69
CA LEU A 200 -16.87 21.10 26.43
C LEU A 200 -17.64 21.47 27.70
N ASP A 201 -17.45 22.70 28.15
CA ASP A 201 -18.15 23.29 29.29
C ASP A 201 -19.11 24.38 28.83
N VAL A 202 -20.37 24.25 29.23
CA VAL A 202 -21.40 25.26 29.08
C VAL A 202 -21.86 25.69 30.47
N SER A 203 -21.88 26.99 30.73
CA SER A 203 -22.31 27.57 32.00
C SER A 203 -23.12 28.86 31.78
N GLY A 204 -23.88 29.30 32.79
CA GLY A 204 -24.79 30.45 32.69
C GLY A 204 -26.25 30.02 32.80
N ALA A 205 -27.11 30.47 31.87
CA ALA A 205 -28.55 30.15 31.84
C ALA A 205 -28.84 28.64 31.73
N ILE A 206 -27.91 27.85 31.18
CA ILE A 206 -27.86 26.38 31.30
C ILE A 206 -26.47 25.97 31.75
N THR A 207 -26.37 24.79 32.36
CA THR A 207 -25.08 24.18 32.72
C THR A 207 -25.01 22.77 32.13
N GLN A 208 -23.99 22.52 31.30
CA GLN A 208 -23.74 21.22 30.70
C GLN A 208 -22.24 20.98 30.59
N ASN A 209 -21.81 19.77 30.91
CA ASN A 209 -20.43 19.33 30.78
C ASN A 209 -20.41 18.07 29.90
N ILE A 210 -19.66 18.11 28.82
CA ILE A 210 -19.49 16.99 27.89
C ILE A 210 -18.01 16.62 27.89
N ILE A 211 -17.71 15.35 28.15
CA ILE A 211 -16.35 14.81 28.19
C ILE A 211 -16.28 13.59 27.25
N LEU A 212 -15.29 13.58 26.37
CA LEU A 212 -14.92 12.44 25.55
C LEU A 212 -13.54 11.97 25.97
N ASN A 213 -13.43 10.75 26.49
CA ASN A 213 -12.15 10.11 26.76
C ASN A 213 -11.64 9.41 25.49
N VAL A 214 -10.35 9.52 25.23
CA VAL A 214 -9.69 9.03 24.00
C VAL A 214 -8.65 7.99 24.39
N SER A 215 -8.80 6.75 23.90
CA SER A 215 -7.90 5.64 24.17
C SER A 215 -7.82 4.71 22.96
N PRO A 216 -6.61 4.45 22.40
CA PRO A 216 -5.32 5.02 22.79
C PRO A 216 -5.21 6.53 22.50
N PRO A 217 -4.24 7.26 23.08
CA PRO A 217 -4.01 8.68 22.75
C PRO A 217 -3.71 8.87 21.27
N VAL A 218 -4.27 9.90 20.64
CA VAL A 218 -4.04 10.23 19.22
C VAL A 218 -3.72 11.71 19.04
N ASP A 219 -2.96 12.05 18.00
CA ASP A 219 -2.41 13.41 17.83
C ASP A 219 -3.46 14.50 17.55
N SER A 220 -4.60 14.11 17.00
CA SER A 220 -5.71 15.01 16.67
C SER A 220 -7.06 14.36 16.92
N VAL A 221 -7.96 15.09 17.56
CA VAL A 221 -9.33 14.64 17.86
C VAL A 221 -10.30 15.78 17.56
N VAL A 222 -11.42 15.45 16.92
CA VAL A 222 -12.54 16.35 16.73
C VAL A 222 -13.74 15.81 17.51
N LEU A 223 -14.23 16.60 18.47
CA LEU A 223 -15.46 16.34 19.20
C LEU A 223 -16.62 17.05 18.51
N ASP A 224 -17.45 16.29 17.79
CA ASP A 224 -18.74 16.73 17.28
C ASP A 224 -19.84 16.44 18.31
N THR A 225 -20.49 17.47 18.84
CA THR A 225 -21.48 17.31 19.90
C THR A 225 -22.65 18.29 19.79
N LEU A 226 -23.67 18.06 20.60
CA LEU A 226 -24.89 18.87 20.66
C LEU A 226 -25.13 19.36 22.10
N VAL A 227 -25.41 20.65 22.23
CA VAL A 227 -25.90 21.25 23.47
C VAL A 227 -27.39 21.50 23.31
N ILE A 228 -28.21 20.78 24.08
CA ILE A 228 -29.67 20.92 24.01
C ILE A 228 -30.07 22.12 24.86
N ILE A 229 -30.74 23.10 24.25
CA ILE A 229 -31.27 24.27 24.95
C ILE A 229 -32.71 23.95 25.35
N PRO A 230 -33.01 23.76 26.65
CA PRO A 230 -34.37 23.43 27.09
C PRO A 230 -35.34 24.55 26.75
N ASN A 231 -36.59 24.17 26.46
CA ASN A 231 -37.63 25.12 26.10
C ASN A 231 -37.96 26.06 27.28
N GLY A 232 -38.17 27.34 26.99
CA GLY A 232 -38.47 28.40 27.95
C GLY A 232 -37.27 29.00 28.69
N VAL A 233 -36.05 28.49 28.47
CA VAL A 233 -34.82 29.06 29.07
C VAL A 233 -34.34 30.26 28.25
N THR A 234 -34.01 31.37 28.93
CA THR A 234 -33.44 32.58 28.32
C THR A 234 -32.30 33.12 29.19
N GLY A 235 -31.39 33.89 28.59
CA GLY A 235 -30.24 34.48 29.28
C GLY A 235 -28.90 34.07 28.67
N ASP A 236 -27.81 34.60 29.21
CA ASP A 236 -26.48 34.39 28.66
C ASP A 236 -25.89 33.04 29.08
N ILE A 237 -25.17 32.43 28.16
CA ILE A 237 -24.33 31.25 28.39
C ILE A 237 -22.90 31.52 27.93
N THR A 238 -21.97 30.82 28.55
CA THR A 238 -20.55 30.79 28.16
C THR A 238 -20.16 29.37 27.80
N ILE A 239 -19.46 29.21 26.68
CA ILE A 239 -18.99 27.93 26.15
C ILE A 239 -17.46 27.93 26.12
N THR A 240 -16.84 26.91 26.71
CA THR A 240 -15.38 26.72 26.71
C THR A 240 -15.06 25.32 26.22
N GLY A 241 -14.25 25.21 25.17
CA GLY A 241 -13.68 23.95 24.71
C GLY A 241 -12.38 23.65 25.45
N GLY A 242 -12.07 22.37 25.67
CA GLY A 242 -10.81 21.97 26.28
C GLY A 242 -10.33 20.61 25.80
N ALA A 243 -9.03 20.35 25.94
CA ALA A 243 -8.43 19.06 25.64
C ALA A 243 -7.29 18.76 26.62
N ARG A 244 -7.14 17.49 27.01
CA ARG A 244 -6.00 17.00 27.79
C ARG A 244 -5.11 16.09 26.96
N ASN A 245 -3.80 16.17 27.17
CA ASN A 245 -2.84 15.24 26.58
C ASN A 245 -2.42 14.13 27.55
N ASN A 246 -1.47 13.30 27.12
CA ASN A 246 -0.93 12.18 27.89
C ASN A 246 -0.12 12.58 29.14
N LEU A 247 0.24 13.86 29.28
CA LEU A 247 0.88 14.43 30.48
C LEU A 247 -0.13 15.11 31.43
N ASP A 248 -1.43 14.94 31.16
CA ASP A 248 -2.55 15.57 31.87
C ASP A 248 -2.57 17.11 31.78
N PHE A 249 -1.96 17.69 30.73
CA PHE A 249 -2.00 19.13 30.49
C PHE A 249 -3.29 19.53 29.79
N LEU A 250 -3.97 20.55 30.31
CA LEU A 250 -5.21 21.08 29.75
C LEU A 250 -4.93 22.29 28.84
N GLY A 251 -5.31 22.16 27.57
CA GLY A 251 -5.52 23.29 26.67
C GLY A 251 -6.99 23.70 26.67
N VAL A 252 -7.28 24.99 26.52
CA VAL A 252 -8.65 25.53 26.45
C VAL A 252 -8.79 26.57 25.35
N ASP A 253 -10.01 26.71 24.83
CA ASP A 253 -10.42 27.77 23.91
C ASP A 253 -11.80 28.33 24.32
N GLY A 254 -11.95 29.66 24.29
CA GLY A 254 -13.07 30.40 24.88
C GLY A 254 -12.68 31.25 26.12
N PRO A 255 -13.65 31.77 26.90
CA PRO A 255 -15.09 31.51 26.80
C PRO A 255 -15.76 32.28 25.66
N TYR A 256 -16.55 31.59 24.85
CA TYR A 256 -17.47 32.19 23.87
C TYR A 256 -18.80 32.50 24.56
N ARG A 257 -19.28 33.74 24.45
CA ARG A 257 -20.54 34.22 25.04
C ARG A 257 -21.66 34.12 24.02
N LEU A 258 -22.76 33.52 24.42
CA LEU A 258 -23.99 33.48 23.61
C LEU A 258 -25.17 33.94 24.46
N THR A 259 -26.17 34.54 23.82
CA THR A 259 -27.44 34.90 24.48
C THR A 259 -28.57 34.00 24.00
N ILE A 260 -29.23 33.31 24.93
CA ILE A 260 -30.43 32.53 24.65
C ILE A 260 -31.65 33.46 24.67
N LEU A 261 -32.34 33.56 23.54
CA LEU A 261 -33.55 34.34 23.37
C LEU A 261 -34.81 33.46 23.40
N ALA A 262 -35.93 34.05 23.79
CA ALA A 262 -37.24 33.43 23.60
C ALA A 262 -37.52 33.30 22.09
N GLY A 263 -38.19 32.22 21.68
CA GLY A 263 -38.50 31.99 20.26
C GLY A 263 -39.27 33.17 19.65
N GLY A 264 -38.81 33.64 18.49
CA GLY A 264 -39.48 34.70 17.73
C GLY A 264 -40.82 34.23 17.19
N GLN A 265 -41.82 35.12 17.12
CA GLN A 265 -43.07 34.80 16.43
C GLN A 265 -42.87 34.84 14.91
N GLY A 266 -42.99 33.68 14.27
CA GLY A 266 -43.09 33.54 12.81
C GLY A 266 -41.78 33.76 12.07
N ASP A 267 -40.85 32.80 12.18
CA ASP A 267 -39.68 32.72 11.32
C ASP A 267 -40.10 32.54 9.85
N VAL A 268 -39.63 33.44 8.99
CA VAL A 268 -39.90 33.47 7.54
C VAL A 268 -38.60 33.44 6.72
N THR A 269 -37.44 33.34 7.37
CA THR A 269 -36.14 33.38 6.70
C THR A 269 -35.72 31.96 6.37
N ALA A 270 -35.42 31.69 5.10
CA ALA A 270 -34.94 30.37 4.71
C ALA A 270 -33.47 30.15 5.14
N PRO A 271 -33.10 28.91 5.54
CA PRO A 271 -31.71 28.56 5.81
C PRO A 271 -30.80 28.80 4.61
N LYS A 272 -29.51 29.01 4.86
CA LYS A 272 -28.46 29.02 3.83
C LYS A 272 -27.77 27.67 3.80
N VAL A 273 -27.42 27.18 2.62
CA VAL A 273 -26.86 25.85 2.38
C VAL A 273 -25.72 25.92 1.38
N LYS A 274 -24.71 25.08 1.58
CA LYS A 274 -23.64 24.78 0.64
C LYS A 274 -23.34 23.28 0.63
N HIS A 275 -22.63 22.81 -0.38
CA HIS A 275 -22.11 21.46 -0.38
C HIS A 275 -20.78 21.35 -1.12
N LYS A 276 -20.00 20.33 -0.75
CA LYS A 276 -18.79 19.90 -1.46
C LYS A 276 -18.92 18.45 -1.86
N ALA A 277 -18.81 18.17 -3.17
CA ALA A 277 -18.76 16.81 -3.71
C ALA A 277 -17.30 16.37 -3.89
N THR A 278 -16.99 15.12 -3.55
CA THR A 278 -15.67 14.50 -3.75
C THR A 278 -15.85 13.23 -4.58
N VAL A 279 -15.16 13.16 -5.72
CA VAL A 279 -15.25 12.05 -6.70
C VAL A 279 -13.87 11.70 -7.23
N THR A 280 -13.69 10.46 -7.69
CA THR A 280 -12.50 10.02 -8.42
C THR A 280 -12.67 10.32 -9.93
N PRO A 281 -11.58 10.54 -10.70
CA PRO A 281 -11.70 10.85 -12.13
C PRO A 281 -12.38 9.78 -13.00
N ARG A 282 -12.35 8.52 -12.56
CA ARG A 282 -13.05 7.37 -13.14
C ARG A 282 -13.67 6.58 -12.00
N MET A 283 -14.92 6.16 -12.19
CA MET A 283 -15.70 5.48 -11.17
C MET A 283 -16.16 4.11 -11.64
N GLU A 284 -15.95 3.12 -10.81
CA GLU A 284 -16.62 1.83 -10.92
C GLU A 284 -18.04 1.92 -10.34
N MET A 285 -18.89 0.95 -10.65
CA MET A 285 -20.30 0.97 -10.20
C MET A 285 -20.45 0.86 -8.67
N THR A 286 -19.42 0.38 -7.98
CA THR A 286 -19.37 0.26 -6.52
C THR A 286 -18.76 1.47 -5.83
N ASP A 287 -18.20 2.42 -6.57
CA ASP A 287 -17.61 3.63 -6.00
C ASP A 287 -18.71 4.60 -5.54
N SER A 288 -18.43 5.36 -4.49
CA SER A 288 -19.38 6.35 -3.97
C SER A 288 -18.95 7.77 -4.31
N ILE A 289 -19.92 8.61 -4.67
CA ILE A 289 -19.77 10.07 -4.66
C ILE A 289 -20.04 10.53 -3.23
N TYR A 290 -19.04 11.14 -2.59
CA TYR A 290 -19.18 11.69 -1.24
C TYR A 290 -19.61 13.14 -1.29
N LEU A 291 -20.59 13.50 -0.46
CA LEU A 291 -21.13 14.84 -0.39
C LEU A 291 -21.10 15.33 1.06
N SER A 292 -20.44 16.45 1.32
CA SER A 292 -20.55 17.17 2.59
C SER A 292 -21.48 18.35 2.42
N VAL A 293 -22.65 18.33 3.05
CA VAL A 293 -23.65 19.41 3.01
C VAL A 293 -23.58 20.19 4.31
N THR A 294 -23.43 21.51 4.21
CA THR A 294 -23.41 22.41 5.36
C THR A 294 -24.57 23.40 5.23
N GLY A 295 -25.38 23.51 6.27
CA GLY A 295 -26.49 24.46 6.38
C GLY A 295 -26.39 25.31 7.63
N ALA A 296 -26.86 26.55 7.57
CA ALA A 296 -26.99 27.42 8.73
C ALA A 296 -28.26 28.26 8.58
N ASP A 297 -28.98 28.41 9.68
CA ASP A 297 -30.13 29.31 9.75
C ASP A 297 -29.73 30.71 10.24
N ASP A 298 -30.61 31.70 10.17
CA ASP A 298 -30.32 33.01 10.73
C ASP A 298 -30.34 33.01 12.27
N ALA A 299 -29.77 34.05 12.89
CA ALA A 299 -29.55 34.10 14.34
C ALA A 299 -30.84 34.16 15.18
N GLN A 300 -31.98 34.49 14.55
CA GLN A 300 -33.31 34.46 15.15
C GLN A 300 -34.22 33.43 14.47
N GLY A 301 -33.66 32.54 13.65
CA GLY A 301 -34.39 31.50 12.96
C GLY A 301 -34.78 30.34 13.87
N SER A 302 -35.65 29.49 13.34
CA SER A 302 -36.21 28.31 14.02
C SER A 302 -35.29 27.09 13.96
N GLY A 303 -34.09 27.24 13.39
CA GLY A 303 -33.05 26.24 13.30
C GLY A 303 -33.31 25.22 12.20
N VAL A 304 -32.24 24.62 11.67
CA VAL A 304 -32.31 23.60 10.63
C VAL A 304 -32.97 22.33 11.20
N ALA A 305 -34.16 22.00 10.69
CA ALA A 305 -34.92 20.81 11.07
C ALA A 305 -34.70 19.64 10.11
N ARG A 306 -34.44 19.90 8.83
CA ARG A 306 -34.12 18.89 7.82
C ARG A 306 -33.01 19.40 6.92
N MET A 307 -32.15 18.50 6.47
CA MET A 307 -31.12 18.81 5.48
C MET A 307 -30.94 17.62 4.54
N GLY A 308 -30.69 17.88 3.26
CA GLY A 308 -30.57 16.82 2.28
C GLY A 308 -29.98 17.28 0.97
N TYR A 309 -30.00 16.37 0.01
CA TYR A 309 -29.63 16.65 -1.36
C TYR A 309 -30.59 15.97 -2.33
N THR A 310 -30.61 16.50 -3.55
CA THR A 310 -31.27 15.93 -4.71
C THR A 310 -30.26 15.91 -5.83
N VAL A 311 -30.07 14.76 -6.46
CA VAL A 311 -29.16 14.57 -7.57
C VAL A 311 -29.94 14.15 -8.80
N MET A 312 -29.69 14.83 -9.92
CA MET A 312 -30.15 14.44 -11.24
C MET A 312 -28.97 13.80 -11.97
N ALA A 313 -29.09 12.54 -12.34
CA ALA A 313 -28.12 11.85 -13.18
C ALA A 313 -28.60 11.86 -14.63
N ILE A 314 -27.88 12.58 -15.48
CA ILE A 314 -28.20 12.76 -16.90
C ILE A 314 -27.23 11.90 -17.70
N SER A 315 -27.75 11.02 -18.56
CA SER A 315 -26.93 10.32 -19.55
C SER A 315 -26.92 11.14 -20.85
N PRO A 316 -25.80 11.73 -21.27
CA PRO A 316 -25.72 12.46 -22.53
C PRO A 316 -25.91 11.56 -23.74
N SER A 317 -25.51 10.29 -23.63
CA SER A 317 -25.60 9.30 -24.71
C SER A 317 -27.03 8.82 -24.93
N ARG A 318 -27.79 8.58 -23.86
CA ARG A 318 -29.19 8.11 -23.94
C ARG A 318 -30.23 9.23 -23.92
N GLY A 319 -29.85 10.42 -23.44
CA GLY A 319 -30.76 11.57 -23.29
C GLY A 319 -31.79 11.41 -22.16
N ASP A 320 -31.64 10.41 -21.28
CA ASP A 320 -32.52 10.17 -20.14
C ASP A 320 -31.98 10.84 -18.86
N THR A 321 -32.86 11.01 -17.87
CA THR A 321 -32.52 11.59 -16.56
C THR A 321 -33.23 10.81 -15.45
N LEU A 322 -32.46 10.38 -14.46
CA LEU A 322 -33.00 9.84 -13.21
C LEU A 322 -32.73 10.79 -12.06
N ILE A 323 -33.56 10.72 -11.02
CA ILE A 323 -33.47 11.59 -9.84
C ILE A 323 -33.41 10.73 -8.59
N GLN A 324 -32.46 11.03 -7.71
CA GLN A 324 -32.38 10.45 -6.37
C GLN A 324 -32.30 11.58 -5.33
N THR A 325 -32.85 11.34 -4.14
CA THR A 325 -32.77 12.28 -3.02
C THR A 325 -32.54 11.52 -1.73
N GLN A 326 -31.78 12.12 -0.82
CA GLN A 326 -31.63 11.64 0.55
C GLN A 326 -31.63 12.84 1.50
N GLN A 327 -32.02 12.59 2.74
CA GLN A 327 -32.12 13.62 3.76
C GLN A 327 -31.84 13.06 5.15
N VAL A 328 -31.54 13.96 6.06
CA VAL A 328 -31.51 13.75 7.51
C VAL A 328 -32.51 14.72 8.15
N ALA A 329 -33.18 14.26 9.21
CA ALA A 329 -34.05 15.08 10.04
C ALA A 329 -33.44 15.26 11.43
N TYR A 330 -33.65 16.42 12.03
CA TYR A 330 -33.16 16.81 13.34
C TYR A 330 -34.33 17.07 14.28
N SER A 331 -34.33 16.42 15.44
CA SER A 331 -35.30 16.63 16.50
C SER A 331 -34.58 16.66 17.85
N PRO A 332 -34.52 17.82 18.54
CA PRO A 332 -34.98 19.14 18.09
C PRO A 332 -34.16 19.69 16.91
N ALA A 333 -34.68 20.74 16.25
CA ALA A 333 -33.97 21.43 15.17
C ALA A 333 -32.64 22.04 15.67
N ARG A 334 -31.66 22.14 14.77
CA ARG A 334 -30.28 22.54 15.10
C ARG A 334 -30.01 24.00 14.72
N THR A 335 -29.43 24.76 15.64
CA THR A 335 -28.96 26.13 15.41
C THR A 335 -27.43 26.17 15.21
N GLY A 336 -26.92 27.28 14.69
CA GLY A 336 -25.52 27.43 14.26
C GLY A 336 -25.25 26.80 12.89
N THR A 337 -23.98 26.50 12.62
CA THR A 337 -23.58 25.82 11.38
C THR A 337 -23.68 24.31 11.56
N VAL A 338 -24.47 23.64 10.72
CA VAL A 338 -24.75 22.21 10.77
C VAL A 338 -24.19 21.54 9.54
N THR A 339 -23.38 20.49 9.70
CA THR A 339 -22.85 19.69 8.58
C THR A 339 -23.37 18.25 8.63
N SER A 340 -23.67 17.67 7.48
CA SER A 340 -23.94 16.23 7.31
C SER A 340 -23.27 15.70 6.07
N ASN A 341 -22.76 14.48 6.19
CA ASN A 341 -22.11 13.77 5.10
C ASN A 341 -23.09 12.75 4.52
N PHE A 342 -23.14 12.70 3.20
CA PHE A 342 -23.91 11.74 2.42
C PHE A 342 -22.99 11.02 1.44
N ALA A 343 -23.45 9.88 0.95
CA ALA A 343 -22.81 9.16 -0.14
C ALA A 343 -23.89 8.51 -1.00
N PHE A 344 -23.64 8.43 -2.30
CA PHE A 344 -24.46 7.65 -3.22
C PHE A 344 -23.62 6.95 -4.28
N LEU A 345 -24.08 5.79 -4.71
CA LEU A 345 -23.50 5.06 -5.85
C LEU A 345 -23.95 5.70 -7.17
N PRO A 346 -23.14 5.64 -8.23
CA PRO A 346 -23.54 5.99 -9.59
C PRO A 346 -24.85 5.30 -9.99
N PHE A 347 -25.72 6.08 -10.62
CA PHE A 347 -27.00 5.60 -11.15
C PHE A 347 -27.27 6.28 -12.49
N ASN A 348 -28.27 5.78 -13.23
CA ASN A 348 -28.47 6.10 -14.64
C ASN A 348 -27.23 5.80 -15.51
N VAL A 349 -26.60 4.65 -15.28
CA VAL A 349 -25.41 4.20 -16.04
C VAL A 349 -25.83 3.10 -17.02
N GLY A 350 -25.40 3.21 -18.27
CA GLY A 350 -25.57 2.19 -19.29
C GLY A 350 -24.51 1.11 -19.12
N THR A 351 -24.79 0.09 -18.31
CA THR A 351 -23.82 -0.95 -17.94
C THR A 351 -23.31 -1.79 -19.11
N LEU A 352 -24.07 -1.87 -20.22
CA LEU A 352 -23.63 -2.52 -21.47
C LEU A 352 -22.74 -1.63 -22.35
N ASN A 353 -22.60 -0.34 -22.03
CA ASN A 353 -21.93 0.65 -22.88
C ASN A 353 -20.71 1.29 -22.18
N LEU A 354 -20.09 0.63 -21.19
CA LEU A 354 -18.97 1.19 -20.42
C LEU A 354 -17.70 1.39 -21.27
N PRO A 355 -17.08 2.58 -21.33
CA PRO A 355 -17.32 3.69 -20.44
C PRO A 355 -18.57 4.47 -20.80
N ASP A 356 -19.38 4.80 -19.79
CA ASP A 356 -20.53 5.68 -19.95
C ASP A 356 -20.27 6.96 -19.18
N THR A 357 -20.52 8.11 -19.80
CA THR A 357 -20.36 9.40 -19.13
C THR A 357 -21.70 9.80 -18.54
N VAL A 358 -21.72 10.09 -17.24
CA VAL A 358 -22.92 10.57 -16.55
C VAL A 358 -22.64 11.95 -15.97
N VAL A 359 -23.59 12.86 -16.17
CA VAL A 359 -23.53 14.21 -15.60
C VAL A 359 -24.44 14.28 -14.39
N PHE A 360 -23.87 14.52 -13.22
CA PHE A 360 -24.63 14.69 -11.99
C PHE A 360 -24.83 16.19 -11.70
N HIS A 361 -26.09 16.62 -11.68
CA HIS A 361 -26.45 17.92 -11.12
C HIS A 361 -26.90 17.72 -9.67
N ILE A 362 -26.11 18.24 -8.74
CA ILE A 362 -26.35 18.07 -7.30
C ILE A 362 -26.91 19.36 -6.72
N PHE A 363 -28.05 19.27 -6.06
CA PHE A 363 -28.70 20.34 -5.32
C PHE A 363 -28.71 19.97 -3.85
N SER A 364 -28.19 20.83 -2.98
CA SER A 364 -28.33 20.66 -1.53
C SER A 364 -29.45 21.55 -1.02
N TRP A 365 -30.17 21.16 0.02
CA TRP A 365 -31.24 21.96 0.59
C TRP A 365 -31.39 21.72 2.09
N ALA A 366 -31.99 22.68 2.77
CA ALA A 366 -32.31 22.63 4.19
C ALA A 366 -33.67 23.29 4.44
N ILE A 367 -34.40 22.74 5.41
CA ILE A 367 -35.70 23.25 5.86
C ILE A 367 -35.58 23.52 7.36
N ASP A 368 -35.99 24.70 7.79
CA ASP A 368 -36.06 25.04 9.20
C ASP A 368 -37.29 24.43 9.89
N ALA A 369 -37.47 24.68 11.19
CA ALA A 369 -38.63 24.17 11.94
C ALA A 369 -39.94 24.93 11.64
N ALA A 370 -39.88 26.14 11.07
CA ALA A 370 -41.02 26.90 10.59
C ALA A 370 -41.50 26.49 9.18
N GLY A 371 -40.69 25.70 8.46
CA GLY A 371 -40.97 25.19 7.13
C GLY A 371 -40.37 26.02 5.99
N ASN A 372 -39.56 27.05 6.26
CA ASN A 372 -38.88 27.78 5.19
C ASN A 372 -37.74 26.93 4.63
N CYS A 373 -37.59 26.95 3.31
CA CYS A 373 -36.65 26.10 2.60
C CYS A 373 -35.66 26.93 1.81
N GLY A 374 -34.38 26.66 2.02
CA GLY A 374 -33.28 27.23 1.26
C GLY A 374 -32.40 26.16 0.63
N ALA A 375 -31.89 26.45 -0.56
CA ALA A 375 -31.09 25.52 -1.35
C ALA A 375 -29.73 26.09 -1.76
N GLY A 376 -28.81 25.20 -2.15
CA GLY A 376 -27.45 25.49 -2.57
C GLY A 376 -27.06 24.75 -3.85
N LEU A 377 -26.19 25.37 -4.64
CA LEU A 377 -25.76 24.92 -5.99
C LEU A 377 -24.30 24.44 -6.05
N GLY A 378 -23.69 24.14 -4.91
CA GLY A 378 -22.32 23.61 -4.83
C GLY A 378 -21.20 24.66 -4.76
N ALA A 379 -21.50 25.85 -4.22
CA ALA A 379 -20.51 26.89 -3.98
C ALA A 379 -19.79 26.69 -2.63
N ASP A 380 -18.57 27.22 -2.48
CA ASP A 380 -17.83 27.19 -1.20
C ASP A 380 -18.45 28.07 -0.09
N THR A 381 -19.37 28.96 -0.48
CA THR A 381 -20.09 29.88 0.39
C THR A 381 -21.54 29.45 0.61
N LEU A 382 -22.05 29.65 1.83
CA LEU A 382 -23.46 29.44 2.16
C LEU A 382 -24.36 30.37 1.35
N ALA A 383 -25.35 29.82 0.66
CA ALA A 383 -26.33 30.55 -0.13
C ALA A 383 -27.76 30.05 0.16
N SER A 384 -28.77 30.89 -0.04
CA SER A 384 -30.17 30.48 0.11
C SER A 384 -30.92 30.76 -1.19
N TYR A 385 -30.85 29.80 -2.12
CA TYR A 385 -31.67 29.84 -3.32
C TYR A 385 -33.08 29.32 -3.00
N PRO A 386 -34.14 29.84 -3.67
CA PRO A 386 -35.49 29.35 -3.46
C PRO A 386 -35.59 27.86 -3.79
N CYS A 387 -36.14 27.09 -2.85
CA CYS A 387 -36.50 25.71 -3.12
C CYS A 387 -37.66 25.64 -4.11
N THR A 388 -37.63 24.62 -4.95
CA THR A 388 -38.76 24.21 -5.79
C THR A 388 -39.00 22.72 -5.62
N THR A 389 -40.08 22.22 -6.24
CA THR A 389 -40.43 20.81 -6.21
C THR A 389 -40.47 20.27 -7.63
N LEU A 390 -39.73 19.19 -7.88
CA LEU A 390 -39.80 18.46 -9.14
C LEU A 390 -41.15 17.71 -9.25
N PRO A 391 -41.56 17.28 -10.46
CA PRO A 391 -42.81 16.53 -10.65
C PRO A 391 -42.95 15.28 -9.76
N GLY A 392 -41.83 14.67 -9.36
CA GLY A 392 -41.80 13.53 -8.43
C GLY A 392 -41.82 13.90 -6.95
N GLY A 393 -42.02 15.17 -6.58
CA GLY A 393 -42.08 15.63 -5.18
C GLY A 393 -40.72 15.91 -4.53
N GLN A 394 -39.61 15.70 -5.24
CA GLN A 394 -38.26 15.97 -4.71
C GLN A 394 -37.97 17.49 -4.70
N ILE A 395 -37.23 17.95 -3.69
CA ILE A 395 -36.83 19.35 -3.57
C ILE A 395 -35.66 19.64 -4.52
N ALA A 396 -35.70 20.74 -5.26
CA ALA A 396 -34.63 21.14 -6.18
C ALA A 396 -34.51 22.68 -6.26
N VAL A 397 -33.75 23.18 -7.25
CA VAL A 397 -33.63 24.60 -7.61
C VAL A 397 -33.90 24.75 -9.11
N ILE A 398 -34.72 25.73 -9.51
CA ILE A 398 -34.98 26.06 -10.93
C ILE A 398 -34.33 27.41 -11.25
N GLY A 399 -33.72 27.51 -12.44
CA GLY A 399 -33.24 28.79 -13.00
C GLY A 399 -31.74 29.07 -12.84
N SER A 400 -30.96 28.14 -12.30
CA SER A 400 -29.49 28.23 -12.30
C SER A 400 -28.89 26.83 -12.38
N PRO A 401 -27.96 26.55 -13.32
CA PRO A 401 -27.34 25.24 -13.40
C PRO A 401 -26.50 25.03 -12.13
N ALA A 402 -26.78 23.96 -11.39
CA ALA A 402 -25.83 23.47 -10.40
C ALA A 402 -24.48 23.24 -11.10
N VAL A 403 -23.38 23.33 -10.36
CA VAL A 403 -22.07 22.97 -10.91
C VAL A 403 -22.12 21.47 -11.28
N PRO A 404 -21.98 21.11 -12.57
CA PRO A 404 -22.09 19.71 -12.98
C PRO A 404 -20.87 18.92 -12.52
N VAL A 405 -21.12 17.74 -11.95
CA VAL A 405 -20.10 16.73 -11.72
C VAL A 405 -20.14 15.76 -12.90
N VAL A 406 -19.23 15.93 -13.86
CA VAL A 406 -19.12 15.07 -15.04
C VAL A 406 -18.22 13.90 -14.69
N GLN A 407 -18.75 12.69 -14.82
CA GLN A 407 -18.06 11.50 -14.37
C GLN A 407 -18.08 10.39 -15.42
N MET A 408 -16.91 9.78 -15.65
CA MET A 408 -16.79 8.59 -16.47
C MET A 408 -16.97 7.34 -15.60
N MET A 409 -17.97 6.54 -15.92
CA MET A 409 -18.17 5.20 -15.37
C MET A 409 -17.37 4.21 -16.19
N VAL A 410 -16.68 3.30 -15.52
CA VAL A 410 -15.76 2.35 -16.13
C VAL A 410 -16.08 0.92 -15.73
N ALA A 411 -15.53 -0.04 -16.47
CA ALA A 411 -15.73 -1.45 -16.20
C ALA A 411 -14.87 -1.91 -15.03
N GLY A 412 -15.40 -2.89 -14.29
CA GLY A 412 -14.69 -3.64 -13.27
C GLY A 412 -15.09 -3.33 -11.85
N GLN A 413 -14.46 -4.07 -10.96
CA GLN A 413 -14.51 -3.90 -9.51
C GLN A 413 -13.10 -4.08 -8.95
N THR A 414 -12.56 -3.02 -8.37
CA THR A 414 -11.24 -2.97 -7.75
C THR A 414 -11.39 -3.21 -6.25
N VAL A 415 -10.76 -4.27 -5.76
CA VAL A 415 -10.79 -4.66 -4.34
C VAL A 415 -9.38 -4.54 -3.77
N ALA A 416 -9.21 -3.59 -2.85
CA ALA A 416 -7.95 -3.38 -2.13
C ALA A 416 -7.59 -4.57 -1.23
N LEU A 417 -6.29 -4.78 -1.03
CA LEU A 417 -5.79 -5.82 -0.12
C LEU A 417 -6.20 -5.54 1.33
N PRO A 418 -6.57 -6.56 2.13
CA PRO A 418 -7.06 -6.36 3.50
C PRO A 418 -6.08 -5.63 4.42
N THR A 419 -4.77 -5.81 4.23
CA THR A 419 -3.73 -5.14 5.03
C THR A 419 -2.62 -4.56 4.16
N GLY A 420 -2.93 -4.25 2.88
CA GLY A 420 -1.97 -3.72 1.91
C GLY A 420 -0.86 -4.72 1.52
N GLY A 421 0.20 -4.20 0.91
CA GLY A 421 1.38 -4.95 0.50
C GLY A 421 1.65 -4.88 -1.00
N THR A 422 2.57 -5.73 -1.49
CA THR A 422 2.96 -5.79 -2.91
C THR A 422 2.70 -7.17 -3.47
N ILE A 423 1.81 -7.26 -4.46
CA ILE A 423 1.52 -8.52 -5.16
C ILE A 423 2.53 -8.74 -6.29
N MET A 424 3.13 -9.93 -6.34
CA MET A 424 4.15 -10.26 -7.33
C MET A 424 3.66 -11.19 -8.44
N ASP A 425 2.74 -12.10 -8.11
CA ASP A 425 2.14 -13.06 -9.03
C ASP A 425 0.69 -13.38 -8.63
N ALA A 426 -0.07 -13.95 -9.57
CA ALA A 426 -1.47 -14.25 -9.43
C ALA A 426 -1.80 -15.60 -10.10
N VAL A 427 -2.54 -16.48 -9.42
CA VAL A 427 -2.93 -17.81 -9.94
C VAL A 427 -4.42 -18.04 -9.75
N VAL A 428 -5.12 -18.34 -10.84
CA VAL A 428 -6.56 -18.61 -10.83
C VAL A 428 -6.81 -20.11 -10.68
N ASP A 429 -7.61 -20.47 -9.68
CA ASP A 429 -8.16 -21.80 -9.47
C ASP A 429 -9.67 -21.75 -9.72
N THR A 430 -10.07 -22.13 -10.93
CA THR A 430 -11.48 -22.18 -11.35
C THR A 430 -12.27 -23.30 -10.68
N VAL A 431 -11.58 -24.33 -10.16
CA VAL A 431 -12.20 -25.47 -9.49
C VAL A 431 -12.72 -25.05 -8.11
N ARG A 432 -11.87 -24.37 -7.33
CA ARG A 432 -12.25 -23.84 -6.00
C ARG A 432 -12.81 -22.42 -6.05
N ARG A 433 -12.77 -21.79 -7.23
CA ARG A 433 -13.22 -20.40 -7.49
C ARG A 433 -12.45 -19.37 -6.65
N ASN A 434 -11.13 -19.55 -6.57
CA ASN A 434 -10.23 -18.68 -5.84
C ASN A 434 -9.18 -18.09 -6.78
N LEU A 435 -8.74 -16.88 -6.46
CA LEU A 435 -7.54 -16.26 -6.99
C LEU A 435 -6.52 -16.17 -5.86
N TYR A 436 -5.36 -16.78 -6.06
CA TYR A 436 -4.24 -16.71 -5.13
C TYR A 436 -3.28 -15.61 -5.56
N LEU A 437 -2.85 -14.78 -4.61
CA LEU A 437 -1.96 -13.63 -4.85
C LEU A 437 -0.78 -13.71 -3.89
N SER A 438 0.45 -13.62 -4.40
CA SER A 438 1.65 -13.63 -3.56
C SER A 438 1.95 -12.24 -3.03
N ASN A 439 1.78 -12.03 -1.71
CA ASN A 439 2.05 -10.76 -1.07
C ASN A 439 3.47 -10.76 -0.48
N ARG A 440 4.42 -10.25 -1.26
CA ARG A 440 5.85 -10.31 -0.97
C ARG A 440 6.23 -9.62 0.33
N THR A 441 5.65 -8.46 0.60
CA THR A 441 5.98 -7.64 1.78
C THR A 441 5.35 -8.14 3.08
N GLN A 442 4.46 -9.13 2.99
CA GLN A 442 3.69 -9.66 4.12
C GLN A 442 3.94 -11.17 4.33
N ASP A 443 4.88 -11.76 3.60
CA ASP A 443 5.28 -13.18 3.70
C ASP A 443 4.10 -14.18 3.68
N ARG A 444 3.11 -13.91 2.81
CA ARG A 444 1.88 -14.72 2.75
C ARG A 444 1.24 -14.74 1.36
N ILE A 445 0.32 -15.68 1.19
CA ILE A 445 -0.59 -15.77 0.06
C ILE A 445 -1.96 -15.21 0.46
N GLU A 446 -2.44 -14.23 -0.29
CA GLU A 446 -3.80 -13.73 -0.18
C GLU A 446 -4.73 -14.60 -1.01
N ILE A 447 -5.93 -14.82 -0.51
CA ILE A 447 -6.91 -15.69 -1.16
C ILE A 447 -8.15 -14.86 -1.44
N PHE A 448 -8.41 -14.57 -2.71
CA PHE A 448 -9.56 -13.80 -3.16
C PHE A 448 -10.62 -14.72 -3.75
N ARG A 449 -11.83 -14.69 -3.19
CA ARG A 449 -12.94 -15.57 -3.58
C ARG A 449 -13.64 -14.96 -4.80
N LEU A 450 -13.55 -15.63 -5.95
CA LEU A 450 -13.98 -15.08 -7.25
C LEU A 450 -15.49 -14.81 -7.34
N GLN A 451 -16.30 -15.56 -6.58
CA GLN A 451 -17.76 -15.44 -6.62
C GLN A 451 -18.30 -14.30 -5.76
N SER A 452 -17.72 -14.10 -4.56
CA SER A 452 -18.21 -13.08 -3.62
C SER A 452 -17.43 -11.77 -3.71
N GLY A 453 -16.27 -11.76 -4.37
CA GLY A 453 -15.41 -10.58 -4.45
C GLY A 453 -14.77 -10.22 -3.11
N THR A 454 -14.54 -11.21 -2.24
CA THR A 454 -14.04 -10.99 -0.87
C THR A 454 -12.78 -11.81 -0.59
N TYR A 455 -11.92 -11.29 0.28
CA TYR A 455 -10.75 -12.03 0.75
C TYR A 455 -11.12 -13.05 1.84
N LEU A 456 -10.55 -14.24 1.73
CA LEU A 456 -10.51 -15.27 2.76
C LEU A 456 -9.25 -15.08 3.63
N PRO A 457 -9.13 -15.77 4.78
CA PRO A 457 -7.90 -15.74 5.56
C PRO A 457 -6.67 -16.11 4.71
N SER A 458 -5.62 -15.29 4.82
CA SER A 458 -4.35 -15.49 4.14
C SER A 458 -3.58 -16.69 4.69
N VAL A 459 -2.68 -17.25 3.89
CA VAL A 459 -1.81 -18.37 4.29
C VAL A 459 -0.36 -17.89 4.40
N PRO A 460 0.26 -17.93 5.59
CA PRO A 460 1.68 -17.61 5.71
C PRO A 460 2.52 -18.64 4.95
N VAL A 461 3.59 -18.18 4.33
CA VAL A 461 4.54 -19.02 3.59
C VAL A 461 5.97 -18.58 3.90
N GLY A 462 6.97 -19.10 3.17
CA GLY A 462 8.35 -18.63 3.30
C GLY A 462 8.49 -17.13 3.01
N SER A 463 9.69 -16.58 3.29
CA SER A 463 9.95 -15.16 3.15
C SER A 463 9.99 -14.70 1.68
N GLU A 464 9.41 -13.54 1.42
CA GLU A 464 9.25 -12.91 0.12
C GLU A 464 8.65 -13.84 -0.95
N PRO A 465 7.39 -14.31 -0.76
CA PRO A 465 6.73 -15.12 -1.77
C PRO A 465 6.56 -14.31 -3.05
N TRP A 466 6.88 -14.95 -4.18
CA TRP A 466 6.92 -14.27 -5.46
C TRP A 466 6.11 -15.05 -6.49
N GLY A 467 6.72 -15.86 -7.35
CA GLY A 467 5.99 -16.62 -8.36
C GLY A 467 5.22 -17.79 -7.80
N MET A 468 4.13 -18.15 -8.46
CA MET A 468 3.29 -19.26 -8.04
C MET A 468 2.78 -20.06 -9.23
N THR A 469 2.61 -21.37 -9.04
CA THR A 469 1.96 -22.24 -10.02
C THR A 469 1.19 -23.35 -9.33
N LEU A 470 0.10 -23.82 -9.93
CA LEU A 470 -0.58 -25.03 -9.47
C LEU A 470 0.22 -26.28 -9.86
N ASN A 471 0.08 -27.35 -9.07
CA ASN A 471 0.49 -28.70 -9.47
C ASN A 471 -0.47 -29.27 -10.54
N GLN A 472 -0.43 -28.73 -11.76
CA GLN A 472 -1.33 -29.20 -12.82
C GLN A 472 -1.00 -30.63 -13.28
N CYS A 473 -2.04 -31.46 -13.41
CA CYS A 473 -2.06 -32.65 -14.26
C CYS A 473 -2.72 -32.22 -15.58
N ALA A 474 -2.22 -32.65 -16.73
CA ALA A 474 -2.78 -32.38 -18.06
C ALA A 474 -4.33 -32.56 -18.13
N PRO A 475 -5.01 -31.90 -19.08
CA PRO A 475 -6.35 -31.36 -18.86
C PRO A 475 -7.45 -32.43 -18.98
N LEU A 476 -8.55 -32.21 -18.24
CA LEU A 476 -9.87 -32.85 -18.35
C LEU A 476 -10.18 -34.10 -17.51
N SER A 477 -9.30 -34.54 -16.60
CA SER A 477 -9.73 -35.44 -15.52
C SER A 477 -8.96 -35.16 -14.24
N PRO A 478 -9.59 -34.52 -13.23
CA PRO A 478 -8.97 -34.39 -11.92
C PRO A 478 -8.85 -35.78 -11.31
N ALA A 479 -7.67 -36.40 -11.45
CA ALA A 479 -7.30 -37.48 -10.56
C ALA A 479 -7.24 -36.90 -9.13
N PRO A 480 -7.54 -37.72 -8.09
CA PRO A 480 -7.37 -37.29 -6.71
C PRO A 480 -5.95 -36.74 -6.50
N GLY A 481 -5.83 -35.48 -6.03
CA GLY A 481 -4.54 -34.81 -5.82
C GLY A 481 -4.06 -33.89 -6.95
N CYS A 482 -4.83 -33.71 -8.04
CA CYS A 482 -4.49 -32.76 -9.11
C CYS A 482 -5.00 -31.35 -8.80
N GLY A 483 -4.16 -30.33 -9.02
CA GLY A 483 -4.51 -28.93 -8.81
C GLY A 483 -4.87 -28.59 -7.36
N ASP A 484 -4.40 -29.38 -6.39
CA ASP A 484 -4.65 -29.21 -4.96
C ASP A 484 -3.48 -28.60 -4.18
N THR A 485 -2.36 -28.35 -4.85
CA THR A 485 -1.16 -27.80 -4.25
C THR A 485 -0.70 -26.61 -5.08
N LEU A 486 -0.54 -25.47 -4.42
CA LEU A 486 0.10 -24.29 -4.97
C LEU A 486 1.59 -24.32 -4.61
N ILE A 487 2.43 -24.27 -5.62
CA ILE A 487 3.89 -24.19 -5.48
C ILE A 487 4.24 -22.71 -5.48
N VAL A 488 4.98 -22.26 -4.47
CA VAL A 488 5.32 -20.85 -4.24
C VAL A 488 6.83 -20.68 -4.20
N ALA A 489 7.38 -19.83 -5.05
CA ALA A 489 8.78 -19.44 -5.02
C ALA A 489 9.02 -18.42 -3.91
N ASN A 490 9.85 -18.77 -2.92
CA ASN A 490 10.21 -17.88 -1.82
C ASN A 490 11.55 -17.21 -2.11
N SER A 491 11.52 -15.98 -2.61
CA SER A 491 12.73 -15.27 -3.03
C SER A 491 13.59 -14.77 -1.86
N GLY A 492 13.09 -14.82 -0.63
CA GLY A 492 13.84 -14.53 0.58
C GLY A 492 14.81 -15.64 0.98
N GLY A 493 14.69 -16.84 0.38
CA GLY A 493 15.53 -18.00 0.67
C GLY A 493 15.78 -18.87 -0.56
N THR A 494 16.27 -20.09 -0.31
CA THR A 494 16.60 -21.10 -1.34
C THR A 494 15.62 -22.28 -1.29
N ASN A 495 14.32 -21.98 -1.41
CA ASN A 495 13.27 -23.00 -1.38
C ASN A 495 11.99 -22.59 -2.09
N LEU A 496 11.20 -23.60 -2.48
CA LEU A 496 9.83 -23.48 -2.93
C LEU A 496 8.90 -24.09 -1.87
N SER A 497 7.87 -23.35 -1.47
CA SER A 497 6.82 -23.84 -0.56
C SER A 497 5.74 -24.59 -1.33
N ASN A 498 5.17 -25.61 -0.68
CA ASN A 498 3.96 -26.28 -1.13
C ASN A 498 2.81 -25.87 -0.22
N VAL A 499 1.77 -25.26 -0.78
CA VAL A 499 0.56 -24.86 -0.05
C VAL A 499 -0.57 -25.77 -0.48
N TYR A 500 -1.09 -26.55 0.47
CA TYR A 500 -2.24 -27.41 0.24
C TYR A 500 -3.52 -26.55 0.19
N LEU A 501 -4.31 -26.72 -0.88
CA LEU A 501 -5.50 -25.93 -1.20
C LEU A 501 -6.80 -26.60 -0.77
N GLY A 502 -6.73 -27.78 -0.13
CA GLY A 502 -7.93 -28.53 0.24
C GLY A 502 -8.57 -29.27 -0.95
N PRO A 503 -9.67 -30.01 -0.69
CA PRO A 503 -10.40 -30.73 -1.72
C PRO A 503 -11.11 -29.77 -2.70
N VAL A 504 -11.48 -30.30 -3.86
CA VAL A 504 -12.20 -29.61 -4.95
C VAL A 504 -13.49 -28.90 -4.48
N ALA A 505 -14.15 -29.42 -3.45
CA ALA A 505 -15.36 -28.82 -2.87
C ALA A 505 -15.11 -27.64 -1.90
N GLY A 506 -13.85 -27.24 -1.69
CA GLY A 506 -13.48 -26.07 -0.87
C GLY A 506 -13.68 -26.23 0.65
N ALA A 507 -13.98 -27.44 1.14
CA ALA A 507 -14.34 -27.69 2.54
C ALA A 507 -13.16 -28.07 3.46
N GLY A 508 -11.91 -27.82 3.07
CA GLY A 508 -10.71 -28.20 3.84
C GLY A 508 -9.83 -26.99 4.22
N PRO A 509 -8.96 -27.12 5.23
CA PRO A 509 -8.03 -26.07 5.61
C PRO A 509 -6.99 -25.86 4.49
N ILE A 510 -6.70 -24.60 4.20
CA ILE A 510 -5.58 -24.21 3.33
C ILE A 510 -4.40 -23.90 4.25
N PHE A 511 -3.24 -24.51 3.99
CA PHE A 511 -2.04 -24.34 4.81
C PHE A 511 -0.77 -24.65 4.04
N GLU A 512 0.35 -24.08 4.48
CA GLU A 512 1.68 -24.46 3.98
C GLU A 512 2.10 -25.83 4.54
N ASP A 513 2.41 -26.78 3.65
CA ASP A 513 3.05 -28.05 4.01
C ASP A 513 4.58 -27.88 4.06
N GLY A 514 5.06 -27.44 5.22
CA GLY A 514 6.49 -27.24 5.47
C GLY A 514 7.34 -28.52 5.29
N GLY A 515 6.75 -29.71 5.45
CA GLY A 515 7.44 -31.00 5.28
C GLY A 515 7.70 -31.34 3.82
N ARG A 516 6.99 -30.69 2.89
CA ARG A 516 7.13 -30.86 1.44
C ARG A 516 7.83 -29.69 0.76
N ARG A 517 8.52 -28.81 1.49
CA ARG A 517 9.33 -27.74 0.88
C ARG A 517 10.40 -28.35 -0.03
N LEU A 518 10.55 -27.79 -1.22
CA LEU A 518 11.60 -28.17 -2.16
C LEU A 518 12.78 -27.22 -1.99
N LEU A 519 13.97 -27.74 -1.73
CA LEU A 519 15.18 -26.93 -1.67
C LEU A 519 15.68 -26.62 -3.08
N THR A 520 16.21 -25.41 -3.28
CA THR A 520 16.89 -25.02 -4.51
C THR A 520 18.40 -24.99 -4.22
N PRO A 521 19.14 -26.08 -4.51
CA PRO A 521 20.55 -26.18 -4.15
C PRO A 521 21.41 -25.21 -4.97
N ASP A 522 22.59 -24.95 -4.43
CA ASP A 522 23.62 -24.17 -5.12
C ASP A 522 24.11 -24.95 -6.35
N VAL A 523 24.04 -24.32 -7.52
CA VAL A 523 24.52 -24.92 -8.78
C VAL A 523 25.86 -24.31 -9.16
N ILE A 524 26.86 -25.17 -9.38
CA ILE A 524 28.21 -24.78 -9.76
C ILE A 524 28.49 -25.27 -11.19
N LEU A 525 29.06 -24.38 -12.01
CA LEU A 525 29.62 -24.75 -13.31
C LEU A 525 31.15 -24.78 -13.21
N PHE A 526 31.83 -25.57 -14.04
CA PHE A 526 33.28 -25.64 -14.06
C PHE A 526 33.83 -25.35 -15.45
N ASP A 527 34.69 -24.36 -15.54
CA ASP A 527 35.55 -24.15 -16.69
C ASP A 527 36.92 -24.77 -16.41
N VAL A 528 37.39 -25.66 -17.28
CA VAL A 528 38.68 -26.36 -17.16
C VAL A 528 39.62 -25.89 -18.25
N GLU A 529 40.63 -25.13 -17.88
CA GLU A 529 41.68 -24.68 -18.80
C GLU A 529 42.74 -25.75 -18.99
N ARG A 530 43.10 -26.02 -20.24
CA ARG A 530 44.20 -26.89 -20.66
C ARG A 530 45.40 -26.01 -20.94
N ARG A 531 46.54 -26.33 -20.32
CA ARG A 531 47.82 -25.67 -20.62
C ARG A 531 48.90 -26.72 -20.83
N ILE A 532 49.87 -26.39 -21.65
CA ILE A 532 51.15 -27.07 -21.68
C ILE A 532 52.15 -26.12 -21.01
N ASP A 533 52.81 -26.57 -19.95
CA ASP A 533 53.82 -25.77 -19.28
C ASP A 533 55.13 -25.71 -20.09
N ASP A 534 56.09 -24.90 -19.64
CA ASP A 534 57.40 -24.74 -20.30
C ASP A 534 58.21 -26.04 -20.40
N THR A 535 57.81 -27.09 -19.66
CA THR A 535 58.43 -28.42 -19.69
C THR A 535 57.73 -29.40 -20.63
N GLY A 536 56.68 -28.96 -21.34
CA GLY A 536 55.90 -29.79 -22.25
C GLY A 536 54.87 -30.68 -21.53
N LEU A 537 54.66 -30.48 -20.22
CA LEU A 537 53.71 -31.26 -19.43
C LEU A 537 52.32 -30.61 -19.49
N ARG A 538 51.29 -31.45 -19.56
CA ARG A 538 49.90 -31.01 -19.51
C ARG A 538 49.53 -30.60 -18.09
N ARG A 539 48.95 -29.41 -17.97
CA ARG A 539 48.43 -28.81 -16.74
C ARG A 539 46.95 -28.47 -16.90
N TYR A 540 46.20 -28.67 -15.83
CA TYR A 540 44.80 -28.25 -15.76
C TYR A 540 44.64 -27.12 -14.75
N LYS A 541 43.75 -26.17 -15.05
CA LYS A 541 43.25 -25.21 -14.07
C LYS A 541 41.74 -25.24 -14.07
N VAL A 542 41.17 -25.66 -12.94
CA VAL A 542 39.72 -25.66 -12.72
C VAL A 542 39.27 -24.30 -12.19
N VAL A 543 38.24 -23.76 -12.80
CA VAL A 543 37.61 -22.48 -12.47
C VAL A 543 36.13 -22.78 -12.17
N PRO A 544 35.75 -22.90 -10.88
CA PRO A 544 34.34 -23.00 -10.53
C PRO A 544 33.63 -21.66 -10.74
N ILE A 545 32.36 -21.71 -11.13
CA ILE A 545 31.47 -20.55 -11.28
C ILE A 545 30.24 -20.82 -10.40
N PRO A 546 29.90 -19.92 -9.46
CA PRO A 546 30.45 -18.57 -9.26
C PRO A 546 31.84 -18.51 -8.59
N GLN A 547 32.64 -17.47 -8.89
CA GLN A 547 33.88 -17.17 -8.13
C GLN A 547 33.68 -16.06 -7.11
N ILE A 548 34.48 -16.09 -6.04
CA ILE A 548 34.55 -15.01 -5.05
C ILE A 548 35.01 -13.71 -5.76
N ALA A 549 34.22 -12.64 -5.62
CA ALA A 549 34.43 -11.31 -6.22
C ALA A 549 34.20 -11.20 -7.75
N THR A 550 33.62 -12.20 -8.41
CA THR A 550 33.13 -12.08 -9.79
C THR A 550 31.61 -12.23 -9.86
N THR A 551 31.03 -11.99 -11.03
CA THR A 551 29.62 -12.30 -11.30
C THR A 551 29.35 -13.77 -11.01
N GLY A 552 28.27 -14.04 -10.29
CA GLY A 552 27.86 -15.38 -9.88
C GLY A 552 26.38 -15.67 -10.10
N PHE A 553 25.91 -16.85 -9.71
CA PHE A 553 24.50 -17.23 -9.84
C PHE A 553 23.77 -17.06 -8.51
N SER A 554 22.51 -16.65 -8.58
CA SER A 554 21.58 -16.74 -7.46
C SER A 554 20.82 -18.05 -7.52
N ASP A 555 20.63 -18.67 -6.35
CA ASP A 555 19.85 -19.90 -6.16
C ASP A 555 18.44 -19.63 -5.61
N ARG A 556 18.09 -18.36 -5.41
CA ARG A 556 16.80 -17.96 -4.84
C ARG A 556 15.73 -17.99 -5.93
N PRO A 557 14.69 -18.84 -5.84
CA PRO A 557 13.66 -18.91 -6.86
C PRO A 557 12.83 -17.62 -6.87
N GLN A 558 12.48 -17.14 -8.06
CA GLN A 558 11.72 -15.91 -8.27
C GLN A 558 10.35 -16.18 -8.91
N LEU A 559 10.32 -16.75 -10.10
CA LEU A 559 9.07 -17.12 -10.79
C LEU A 559 9.11 -18.59 -11.16
N ALA A 560 7.96 -19.27 -11.12
CA ALA A 560 7.87 -20.71 -11.41
C ALA A 560 6.64 -21.07 -12.25
N ALA A 561 6.76 -22.13 -13.05
CA ALA A 561 5.71 -22.69 -13.87
C ALA A 561 5.88 -24.21 -13.95
N ARG A 562 4.78 -24.94 -14.16
CA ARG A 562 4.81 -26.40 -14.29
C ARG A 562 4.49 -26.82 -15.72
N ASP A 563 5.15 -27.85 -16.22
CA ASP A 563 4.86 -28.43 -17.55
C ASP A 563 3.93 -29.66 -17.48
N SER A 564 3.54 -30.15 -18.66
CA SER A 564 2.65 -31.29 -18.88
C SER A 564 3.23 -32.63 -18.42
N THR A 565 4.55 -32.74 -18.31
CA THR A 565 5.25 -33.93 -17.76
C THR A 565 5.35 -33.87 -16.23
N GLY A 566 4.97 -32.75 -15.64
CA GLY A 566 4.97 -32.51 -14.22
C GLY A 566 6.28 -31.95 -13.67
N GLN A 567 7.23 -31.58 -14.52
CA GLN A 567 8.45 -30.88 -14.12
C GLN A 567 8.13 -29.45 -13.74
N LEU A 568 8.88 -28.91 -12.79
CA LEU A 568 8.76 -27.53 -12.34
C LEU A 568 9.91 -26.73 -12.93
N HIS A 569 9.60 -25.66 -13.65
CA HIS A 569 10.56 -24.71 -14.21
C HIS A 569 10.54 -23.45 -13.36
N TYR A 570 11.70 -22.87 -13.10
CA TYR A 570 11.78 -21.63 -12.35
C TYR A 570 12.96 -20.76 -12.78
N ALA A 571 12.76 -19.45 -12.69
CA ALA A 571 13.84 -18.47 -12.79
C ALA A 571 14.34 -18.10 -11.39
N THR A 572 15.63 -17.77 -11.27
CA THR A 572 16.20 -17.28 -10.00
C THR A 572 16.32 -15.76 -9.96
N MET A 573 16.28 -15.20 -8.76
CA MET A 573 16.29 -13.78 -8.49
C MET A 573 17.65 -13.17 -8.81
N VAL A 574 17.67 -12.00 -9.44
CA VAL A 574 18.90 -11.21 -9.59
C VAL A 574 19.20 -10.45 -8.30
N ILE A 575 20.44 -10.50 -7.84
CA ILE A 575 20.91 -9.78 -6.64
C ILE A 575 22.13 -8.92 -7.00
N PRO A 576 21.92 -7.71 -7.56
CA PRO A 576 23.01 -6.86 -8.04
C PRO A 576 24.03 -6.47 -6.95
N SER A 577 23.57 -6.29 -5.71
CA SER A 577 24.44 -5.97 -4.57
C SER A 577 25.44 -7.07 -4.23
N LEU A 578 25.19 -8.31 -4.68
CA LEU A 578 26.08 -9.47 -4.53
C LEU A 578 26.73 -9.90 -5.85
N LEU A 579 26.56 -9.11 -6.92
CA LEU A 579 26.97 -9.48 -8.28
C LEU A 579 26.40 -10.83 -8.73
N GLN A 580 25.19 -11.19 -8.28
CA GLN A 580 24.55 -12.44 -8.67
C GLN A 580 23.49 -12.22 -9.76
N VAL A 581 23.64 -12.91 -10.88
CA VAL A 581 22.67 -12.96 -11.97
C VAL A 581 21.64 -14.06 -11.76
N GLY A 582 20.46 -13.85 -12.32
CA GLY A 582 19.38 -14.85 -12.36
C GLY A 582 19.71 -15.95 -13.36
N THR A 583 19.04 -17.09 -13.23
CA THR A 583 19.28 -18.30 -14.04
C THR A 583 17.96 -19.03 -14.29
N LEU A 584 17.89 -19.84 -15.34
CA LEU A 584 16.75 -20.74 -15.56
C LEU A 584 17.08 -22.13 -15.04
N ARG A 585 16.13 -22.75 -14.34
CA ARG A 585 16.29 -24.06 -13.75
C ARG A 585 15.03 -24.90 -13.95
N ARG A 586 15.22 -26.20 -13.93
CA ARG A 586 14.12 -27.18 -13.83
C ARG A 586 14.34 -28.10 -12.64
N VAL A 587 13.23 -28.56 -12.11
CA VAL A 587 13.14 -29.62 -11.10
C VAL A 587 12.38 -30.76 -11.72
N MET A 588 12.97 -31.94 -11.68
CA MET A 588 12.37 -33.15 -12.22
C MET A 588 12.59 -34.32 -11.26
N ILE A 589 11.74 -35.34 -11.33
CA ILE A 589 12.02 -36.62 -10.66
C ILE A 589 12.44 -37.58 -11.78
N PRO A 590 13.73 -37.94 -11.91
CA PRO A 590 14.17 -38.88 -12.92
C PRO A 590 13.42 -40.22 -12.79
N PRO A 591 13.12 -40.92 -13.89
CA PRO A 591 12.45 -42.21 -13.83
C PRO A 591 13.18 -43.20 -12.92
N GLY A 592 12.48 -43.70 -11.89
CA GLY A 592 13.05 -44.64 -10.91
C GLY A 592 13.83 -43.99 -9.77
N ALA A 593 13.97 -42.67 -9.73
CA ALA A 593 14.60 -41.95 -8.63
C ALA A 593 13.68 -41.85 -7.39
N THR A 594 14.29 -41.63 -6.22
CA THR A 594 13.60 -41.48 -4.93
C THR A 594 13.42 -40.03 -4.51
N GLY A 595 14.11 -39.08 -5.15
CA GLY A 595 14.04 -37.66 -4.87
C GLY A 595 14.05 -36.79 -6.14
N PRO A 596 13.82 -35.47 -5.98
CA PRO A 596 13.90 -34.51 -7.06
C PRO A 596 15.36 -34.21 -7.44
N GLU A 597 15.56 -33.84 -8.69
CA GLU A 597 16.83 -33.38 -9.28
C GLU A 597 16.66 -31.93 -9.77
N VAL A 598 17.69 -31.09 -9.58
CA VAL A 598 17.66 -29.69 -10.00
C VAL A 598 18.73 -29.44 -11.05
N LYS A 599 18.31 -29.02 -12.23
CA LYS A 599 19.21 -28.69 -13.34
C LYS A 599 19.12 -27.23 -13.73
N MET A 600 20.28 -26.62 -13.96
CA MET A 600 20.38 -25.34 -14.63
C MET A 600 20.33 -25.55 -16.15
N PHE A 601 19.55 -24.72 -16.85
CA PHE A 601 19.63 -24.64 -18.31
C PHE A 601 20.87 -23.85 -18.72
N VAL A 602 21.69 -24.44 -19.56
CA VAL A 602 22.92 -23.84 -20.13
C VAL A 602 22.88 -23.84 -21.67
N GLU A 603 21.95 -24.58 -22.26
CA GLU A 603 21.87 -24.87 -23.69
C GLU A 603 21.28 -23.70 -24.51
N HIS A 604 20.66 -22.71 -23.86
CA HIS A 604 20.13 -21.49 -24.50
C HIS A 604 21.19 -20.44 -24.80
N ALA A 605 22.44 -20.66 -24.38
CA ALA A 605 23.58 -19.77 -24.63
C ALA A 605 24.72 -20.50 -25.35
N ASN A 606 25.46 -19.79 -26.19
CA ASN A 606 26.67 -20.31 -26.81
C ASN A 606 27.83 -20.27 -25.81
N LEU A 607 28.70 -21.28 -25.85
CA LEU A 607 30.01 -21.21 -25.20
C LEU A 607 30.89 -20.19 -25.92
N THR A 608 31.74 -19.50 -25.16
CA THR A 608 32.81 -18.67 -25.73
C THR A 608 33.81 -19.58 -26.45
N ASP A 609 34.18 -19.24 -27.69
CA ASP A 609 35.19 -19.96 -28.45
C ASP A 609 36.57 -19.81 -27.78
N ALA A 610 36.97 -20.87 -27.08
CA ALA A 610 38.19 -20.95 -26.31
C ALA A 610 38.73 -22.38 -26.43
N PRO A 611 39.54 -22.67 -27.48
CA PRO A 611 39.90 -24.04 -27.86
C PRO A 611 40.78 -24.75 -26.83
N ASP A 612 41.32 -24.04 -25.84
CA ASP A 612 42.07 -24.59 -24.71
C ASP A 612 41.19 -24.85 -23.48
N TRP A 613 39.90 -24.53 -23.53
CA TRP A 613 38.98 -24.68 -22.39
C TRP A 613 37.95 -25.77 -22.61
N VAL A 614 37.49 -26.38 -21.51
CA VAL A 614 36.40 -27.35 -21.48
C VAL A 614 35.38 -26.87 -20.45
N ALA A 615 34.14 -26.72 -20.86
CA ALA A 615 33.02 -26.35 -20.01
C ALA A 615 32.31 -27.61 -19.50
N LEU A 616 32.08 -27.69 -18.18
CA LEU A 616 31.41 -28.79 -17.50
C LEU A 616 30.22 -28.27 -16.67
N ALA A 617 29.03 -28.82 -16.89
CA ALA A 617 27.83 -28.57 -16.10
C ALA A 617 27.27 -29.88 -15.54
N HIS A 618 26.41 -29.75 -14.53
CA HIS A 618 25.72 -30.88 -13.86
C HIS A 618 26.73 -31.90 -13.29
N VAL A 619 27.74 -31.39 -12.58
CA VAL A 619 28.68 -32.20 -11.78
C VAL A 619 28.86 -31.55 -10.42
N ASP A 620 29.02 -32.36 -9.37
CA ASP A 620 29.22 -31.87 -8.01
C ASP A 620 30.65 -31.39 -7.73
N GLY A 621 31.64 -31.88 -8.48
CA GLY A 621 33.04 -31.51 -8.27
C GLY A 621 33.99 -31.89 -9.40
N ALA A 622 35.00 -31.05 -9.60
CA ALA A 622 36.08 -31.27 -10.56
C ALA A 622 37.44 -30.95 -9.92
N ASP A 623 38.29 -31.97 -9.79
CA ASP A 623 39.60 -31.86 -9.12
C ASP A 623 40.75 -32.14 -10.06
N VAL A 624 41.82 -31.35 -9.95
CA VAL A 624 43.11 -31.64 -10.58
C VAL A 624 43.90 -32.57 -9.65
N VAL A 625 44.31 -33.73 -10.17
CA VAL A 625 45.11 -34.72 -9.47
C VAL A 625 46.48 -34.80 -10.13
N VAL A 626 47.52 -34.53 -9.33
CA VAL A 626 48.91 -34.73 -9.74
C VAL A 626 49.35 -36.11 -9.27
N SER A 627 49.64 -37.00 -10.21
CA SER A 627 50.15 -38.34 -9.91
C SER A 627 51.65 -38.28 -9.61
N GLY A 628 52.13 -39.07 -8.66
CA GLY A 628 53.58 -39.26 -8.46
C GLY A 628 54.26 -40.08 -9.57
N VAL A 629 53.48 -40.64 -10.51
CA VAL A 629 53.94 -41.58 -11.55
C VAL A 629 53.77 -41.01 -12.97
N ASP A 630 52.69 -40.26 -13.22
CA ASP A 630 52.50 -39.51 -14.48
C ASP A 630 52.82 -38.04 -14.21
N PRO A 631 53.82 -37.44 -14.88
CA PRO A 631 54.18 -36.04 -14.67
C PRO A 631 53.13 -35.05 -15.19
N ASN A 632 52.14 -35.51 -15.98
CA ASN A 632 51.00 -34.71 -16.41
C ASN A 632 49.93 -34.63 -15.33
N ASP A 633 49.26 -33.49 -15.26
CA ASP A 633 48.04 -33.35 -14.48
C ASP A 633 46.94 -34.22 -15.10
N GLN A 634 46.12 -34.78 -14.21
CA GLN A 634 44.95 -35.56 -14.53
C GLN A 634 43.74 -34.97 -13.79
N MET A 635 42.54 -35.37 -14.19
CA MET A 635 41.27 -34.91 -13.65
C MET A 635 40.54 -36.04 -12.95
N ARG A 636 39.86 -35.69 -11.86
CA ARG A 636 38.83 -36.51 -11.23
C ARG A 636 37.53 -35.72 -11.19
N LEU A 637 36.48 -36.29 -11.75
CA LEU A 637 35.13 -35.73 -11.66
C LEU A 637 34.32 -36.52 -10.65
N THR A 638 33.52 -35.78 -9.88
CA THR A 638 32.60 -36.31 -8.89
C THR A 638 31.22 -35.79 -9.21
N ASP A 639 30.25 -36.69 -9.15
CA ASP A 639 28.85 -36.37 -9.29
C ASP A 639 27.98 -37.32 -8.45
N HIS A 640 26.68 -37.15 -8.47
CA HIS A 640 25.72 -38.10 -7.92
C HIS A 640 24.85 -38.70 -9.02
N GLN A 641 24.12 -39.77 -8.70
CA GLN A 641 23.10 -40.28 -9.60
C GLN A 641 21.89 -39.33 -9.54
N PRO A 642 21.39 -38.82 -10.67
CA PRO A 642 20.27 -37.87 -10.70
C PRO A 642 19.07 -38.35 -9.87
N GLY A 643 18.59 -37.49 -8.97
CA GLY A 643 17.49 -37.78 -8.05
C GLY A 643 17.85 -38.68 -6.86
N SER A 644 19.15 -38.90 -6.60
CA SER A 644 19.67 -39.59 -5.40
C SER A 644 20.95 -38.94 -4.88
N TYR A 645 20.85 -38.19 -3.78
CA TYR A 645 22.00 -37.59 -3.10
C TYR A 645 22.89 -38.60 -2.36
N LEU A 646 22.49 -39.87 -2.30
CA LEU A 646 23.22 -40.94 -1.59
C LEU A 646 24.14 -41.74 -2.52
N THR A 647 23.86 -41.74 -3.82
CA THR A 647 24.62 -42.53 -4.79
C THR A 647 25.67 -41.65 -5.44
N LYS A 648 26.92 -41.73 -4.97
CA LYS A 648 28.04 -40.98 -5.53
C LYS A 648 28.67 -41.70 -6.72
N ILE A 649 28.92 -40.96 -7.79
CA ILE A 649 29.63 -41.38 -9.01
C ILE A 649 30.98 -40.66 -9.04
N VAL A 650 32.08 -41.38 -9.25
CA VAL A 650 33.43 -40.81 -9.28
C VAL A 650 34.21 -41.41 -10.43
N SER A 651 34.83 -40.59 -11.26
CA SER A 651 35.68 -41.05 -12.35
C SER A 651 36.97 -41.67 -11.84
N SER A 652 37.63 -42.44 -12.70
CA SER A 652 39.06 -42.69 -12.58
C SER A 652 39.85 -41.38 -12.75
N VAL A 653 41.14 -41.40 -12.43
CA VAL A 653 42.01 -40.24 -12.59
C VAL A 653 42.58 -40.25 -14.01
N THR A 654 42.06 -39.39 -14.89
CA THR A 654 42.36 -39.42 -16.32
C THR A 654 42.18 -38.03 -16.98
N THR A 655 42.21 -37.91 -18.31
CA THR A 655 41.90 -36.64 -19.02
C THR A 655 40.47 -36.19 -18.77
N VAL A 656 40.19 -34.88 -18.83
CA VAL A 656 38.84 -34.32 -18.55
C VAL A 656 37.75 -34.97 -19.40
N GLU A 657 37.99 -35.21 -20.68
CA GLU A 657 37.02 -35.79 -21.60
C GLU A 657 36.72 -37.26 -21.27
N GLN A 658 37.75 -38.03 -20.91
CA GLN A 658 37.57 -39.43 -20.49
C GLN A 658 36.89 -39.52 -19.13
N ALA A 659 37.23 -38.64 -18.19
CA ALA A 659 36.59 -38.60 -16.87
C ALA A 659 35.08 -38.28 -17.00
N ALA A 660 34.71 -37.32 -17.86
CA ALA A 660 33.32 -37.01 -18.17
C ALA A 660 32.60 -38.19 -18.82
N ALA A 661 33.23 -38.86 -19.78
CA ALA A 661 32.66 -40.05 -20.43
C ALA A 661 32.45 -41.22 -19.44
N GLU A 662 33.37 -41.41 -18.48
CA GLU A 662 33.26 -42.45 -17.45
C GLU A 662 32.07 -42.22 -16.52
N ILE A 663 31.92 -41.01 -15.98
CA ILE A 663 30.79 -40.71 -15.07
C ILE A 663 29.45 -40.73 -15.82
N ALA A 664 29.41 -40.22 -17.07
CA ALA A 664 28.22 -40.30 -17.91
C ALA A 664 27.82 -41.77 -18.16
N GLY A 665 28.79 -42.64 -18.45
CA GLY A 665 28.58 -44.07 -18.60
C GLY A 665 28.12 -44.78 -17.32
N ALA A 666 28.40 -44.20 -16.15
CA ALA A 666 27.96 -44.66 -14.84
C ALA A 666 26.58 -44.09 -14.42
N GLY A 667 25.96 -43.25 -15.25
CA GLY A 667 24.62 -42.71 -15.01
C GLY A 667 24.58 -41.28 -14.46
N SER A 668 25.71 -40.56 -14.44
CA SER A 668 25.75 -39.10 -14.25
C SER A 668 25.07 -38.41 -15.45
N ASP A 669 24.56 -37.21 -15.21
CA ASP A 669 23.99 -36.34 -16.22
C ASP A 669 24.91 -35.19 -16.65
N VAL A 670 26.22 -35.35 -16.41
CA VAL A 670 27.27 -34.42 -16.83
C VAL A 670 27.06 -33.93 -18.26
N LEU A 671 27.18 -32.62 -18.43
CA LEU A 671 27.25 -31.97 -19.74
C LEU A 671 28.68 -31.44 -19.95
N ILE A 672 29.26 -31.75 -21.11
CA ILE A 672 30.60 -31.32 -21.52
C ILE A 672 30.55 -30.59 -22.86
N GLY A 673 31.26 -29.46 -22.96
CA GLY A 673 31.41 -28.69 -24.19
C GLY A 673 32.83 -28.14 -24.39
N SER A 674 33.24 -27.97 -25.65
CA SER A 674 34.50 -27.29 -25.98
C SER A 674 34.31 -25.78 -25.89
N GLY A 675 35.19 -25.08 -25.18
CA GLY A 675 35.06 -23.65 -24.92
C GLY A 675 34.88 -23.34 -23.44
N ARG A 676 34.39 -22.13 -23.16
CA ARG A 676 34.18 -21.60 -21.82
C ARG A 676 32.74 -21.12 -21.65
N PHE A 677 32.15 -21.26 -20.46
CA PHE A 677 30.85 -20.65 -20.19
C PHE A 677 30.90 -19.12 -20.29
N ASP A 678 29.91 -18.54 -20.98
CA ASP A 678 29.62 -17.12 -20.95
C ASP A 678 28.53 -16.87 -19.90
N VAL A 679 28.95 -16.37 -18.72
CA VAL A 679 28.05 -16.14 -17.57
C VAL A 679 27.00 -15.07 -17.88
N GLU A 680 27.32 -14.08 -18.70
CA GLU A 680 26.38 -13.02 -19.07
C GLU A 680 25.36 -13.52 -20.09
N ALA A 681 25.76 -14.42 -21.00
CA ALA A 681 24.83 -15.04 -21.94
C ALA A 681 23.93 -16.09 -21.27
N ILE A 682 24.40 -16.83 -20.27
CA ILE A 682 23.60 -17.82 -19.54
C ILE A 682 22.68 -17.15 -18.52
N GLY A 683 23.21 -16.15 -17.82
CA GLY A 683 22.53 -15.44 -16.76
C GLY A 683 21.56 -14.37 -17.25
N PHE A 684 20.81 -13.83 -16.28
CA PHE A 684 19.83 -12.76 -16.47
C PHE A 684 20.17 -11.59 -15.54
N SER A 685 20.20 -10.38 -16.09
CA SER A 685 20.61 -9.19 -15.34
C SER A 685 19.45 -8.50 -14.61
N VAL A 686 18.21 -8.92 -14.89
CA VAL A 686 16.99 -8.44 -14.21
C VAL A 686 15.93 -9.55 -14.09
N LYS A 687 14.73 -9.20 -13.59
CA LYS A 687 13.58 -10.10 -13.44
C LYS A 687 13.32 -10.87 -14.75
N THR A 688 13.21 -12.19 -14.62
CA THR A 688 12.86 -13.09 -15.72
C THR A 688 11.46 -13.62 -15.50
N LEU A 689 10.55 -13.30 -16.40
CA LEU A 689 9.17 -13.78 -16.42
C LEU A 689 9.09 -15.23 -16.86
N ILE A 690 8.04 -15.92 -16.43
CA ILE A 690 7.74 -17.29 -16.84
C ILE A 690 6.25 -17.42 -17.13
N ALA A 691 5.90 -18.19 -18.16
CA ALA A 691 4.51 -18.52 -18.48
C ALA A 691 4.46 -19.96 -19.04
N SER A 692 3.44 -20.73 -18.65
CA SER A 692 3.15 -22.04 -19.27
C SER A 692 1.94 -21.93 -20.19
N SER A 693 1.89 -22.78 -21.22
CA SER A 693 0.67 -23.00 -21.99
C SER A 693 -0.40 -23.65 -21.10
N GLY A 694 -1.66 -23.50 -21.47
CA GLY A 694 -2.79 -24.07 -20.72
C GLY A 694 -2.77 -25.60 -20.60
N ASP A 695 -2.18 -26.30 -21.56
CA ASP A 695 -1.96 -27.75 -21.55
C ASP A 695 -0.61 -28.17 -20.94
N GLY A 696 0.25 -27.20 -20.61
CA GLY A 696 1.61 -27.40 -20.12
C GLY A 696 2.59 -27.98 -21.14
N GLY A 697 2.23 -28.07 -22.42
CA GLY A 697 3.14 -28.52 -23.49
C GLY A 697 4.35 -27.62 -23.67
N TRP A 698 4.20 -26.33 -23.34
CA TRP A 698 5.24 -25.32 -23.50
C TRP A 698 5.40 -24.46 -22.25
N VAL A 699 6.64 -24.05 -21.99
CA VAL A 699 6.99 -23.02 -21.01
C VAL A 699 7.81 -21.95 -21.72
N ALA A 700 7.48 -20.68 -21.52
CA ALA A 700 8.22 -19.54 -22.03
C ALA A 700 8.86 -18.75 -20.88
N PHE A 701 10.04 -18.19 -21.15
CA PHE A 701 10.79 -17.32 -20.27
C PHE A 701 11.04 -15.99 -20.98
N GLY A 702 10.88 -14.87 -20.28
CA GLY A 702 11.02 -13.53 -20.84
C GLY A 702 11.91 -12.64 -19.97
N GLU A 703 13.02 -12.15 -20.50
CA GLU A 703 13.94 -11.28 -19.76
C GLU A 703 13.49 -9.81 -19.78
N GLY A 704 13.34 -9.20 -18.60
CA GLY A 704 12.98 -7.79 -18.47
C GLY A 704 14.11 -6.78 -18.74
N GLY A 705 15.23 -7.23 -19.32
CA GLY A 705 16.50 -6.50 -19.38
C GLY A 705 16.60 -5.51 -20.53
N THR A 706 17.42 -4.47 -20.34
CA THR A 706 17.78 -3.52 -21.41
C THR A 706 19.21 -3.71 -21.90
N ASN A 707 20.02 -4.53 -21.23
CA ASN A 707 21.36 -4.93 -21.65
C ASN A 707 21.78 -6.30 -21.04
N PRO A 708 22.13 -7.32 -21.86
CA PRO A 708 21.73 -7.39 -23.26
C PRO A 708 20.20 -7.29 -23.38
N VAL A 709 19.70 -6.81 -24.52
CA VAL A 709 18.27 -6.58 -24.83
C VAL A 709 17.36 -7.75 -24.41
N GLY A 710 16.05 -7.49 -24.21
CA GLY A 710 15.11 -8.52 -23.74
C GLY A 710 15.05 -9.74 -24.64
N ARG A 711 15.16 -10.93 -24.04
CA ARG A 711 15.11 -12.24 -24.70
C ARG A 711 13.84 -12.99 -24.36
N VAL A 712 13.37 -13.80 -25.30
CA VAL A 712 12.34 -14.81 -25.06
C VAL A 712 12.92 -16.18 -25.37
N ILE A 713 12.70 -17.13 -24.47
CA ILE A 713 13.17 -18.52 -24.58
C ILE A 713 11.97 -19.43 -24.38
N MET A 714 11.83 -20.49 -25.17
CA MET A 714 10.79 -21.50 -24.99
C MET A 714 11.38 -22.86 -24.62
N TYR A 715 10.60 -23.64 -23.89
CA TYR A 715 10.88 -25.02 -23.53
C TYR A 715 9.72 -25.90 -23.99
N ASP A 716 10.06 -26.92 -24.76
CA ASP A 716 9.18 -27.96 -25.27
C ASP A 716 9.19 -29.15 -24.30
N ALA A 717 8.06 -29.39 -23.63
CA ALA A 717 7.95 -30.46 -22.66
C ALA A 717 7.94 -31.85 -23.32
N ALA A 718 7.41 -31.99 -24.53
CA ALA A 718 7.33 -33.27 -25.24
C ALA A 718 8.70 -33.74 -25.70
N ASN A 719 9.55 -32.80 -26.15
CA ASN A 719 10.91 -33.09 -26.61
C ASN A 719 11.99 -32.85 -25.54
N ASN A 720 11.62 -32.36 -24.36
CA ASN A 720 12.52 -32.02 -23.27
C ASN A 720 13.67 -31.09 -23.73
N ALA A 721 13.31 -30.08 -24.53
CA ALA A 721 14.26 -29.24 -25.26
C ALA A 721 13.98 -27.74 -25.04
N ILE A 722 15.04 -26.95 -24.91
CA ILE A 722 14.98 -25.49 -24.79
C ILE A 722 15.39 -24.83 -26.12
N SER A 723 14.82 -23.66 -26.44
CA SER A 723 15.11 -22.93 -27.68
C SER A 723 16.61 -22.71 -27.87
N PRO A 724 17.17 -22.97 -29.07
CA PRO A 724 18.58 -22.74 -29.33
C PRO A 724 18.91 -21.24 -29.39
N PRO A 725 20.19 -20.85 -29.25
CA PRO A 725 20.60 -19.45 -29.12
C PRO A 725 20.21 -18.53 -30.29
N ILE A 726 20.15 -19.05 -31.53
CA ILE A 726 19.88 -18.24 -32.74
C ILE A 726 18.44 -17.66 -32.73
N PRO A 727 17.37 -18.46 -32.57
CA PRO A 727 16.00 -17.93 -32.40
C PRO A 727 15.80 -16.96 -31.24
N VAL A 728 16.52 -17.15 -30.13
CA VAL A 728 16.40 -16.33 -28.91
C VAL A 728 16.81 -14.86 -29.13
N ALA A 729 17.67 -14.62 -30.12
CA ALA A 729 18.19 -13.28 -30.44
C ALA A 729 17.32 -12.49 -31.45
N ASP A 730 16.17 -13.00 -31.92
CA ASP A 730 15.50 -12.40 -33.09
C ASP A 730 14.15 -11.71 -32.77
N LEU A 731 13.46 -12.07 -31.69
CA LEU A 731 12.08 -11.61 -31.45
C LEU A 731 11.98 -10.20 -30.84
N VAL A 732 12.46 -10.02 -29.60
CA VAL A 732 12.40 -8.75 -28.85
C VAL A 732 13.75 -8.04 -28.87
N THR A 733 14.82 -8.81 -28.98
CA THR A 733 16.22 -8.38 -29.12
C THR A 733 16.41 -7.40 -30.29
N ASN A 734 15.75 -7.64 -31.43
CA ASN A 734 15.82 -6.76 -32.60
C ASN A 734 15.21 -5.37 -32.35
N GLU A 735 14.20 -5.28 -31.49
CA GLU A 735 13.54 -4.00 -31.12
C GLU A 735 14.21 -3.35 -29.90
N GLY A 736 15.02 -4.10 -29.16
CA GLY A 736 15.81 -3.59 -28.02
C GLY A 736 14.99 -3.29 -26.76
N GLU A 737 13.85 -3.95 -26.57
CA GLU A 737 12.92 -3.65 -25.48
C GLU A 737 12.95 -4.69 -24.34
N PRO A 738 12.69 -4.30 -23.08
CA PRO A 738 12.56 -5.24 -21.97
C PRO A 738 11.19 -5.95 -21.99
N VAL A 739 11.15 -7.23 -21.60
CA VAL A 739 9.90 -7.97 -21.43
C VAL A 739 9.26 -7.65 -20.06
N SER A 740 8.14 -6.93 -20.07
CA SER A 740 7.35 -6.54 -18.89
C SER A 740 6.17 -7.47 -18.59
N GLY A 741 5.75 -8.26 -19.57
CA GLY A 741 4.65 -9.24 -19.46
C GLY A 741 4.82 -10.39 -20.46
N LEU A 742 4.30 -11.57 -20.14
CA LEU A 742 4.44 -12.78 -20.96
C LEU A 742 3.21 -13.67 -20.78
N SER A 743 2.67 -14.19 -21.89
CA SER A 743 1.58 -15.18 -21.89
C SER A 743 1.72 -16.15 -23.05
N LEU A 744 1.26 -17.38 -22.86
CA LEU A 744 1.05 -18.37 -23.92
C LEU A 744 -0.45 -18.65 -24.05
N ASN A 745 -0.88 -19.08 -25.24
CA ASN A 745 -2.21 -19.65 -25.44
C ASN A 745 -2.30 -21.08 -24.87
N TYR A 746 -3.44 -21.74 -25.04
CA TYR A 746 -3.71 -23.04 -24.41
C TYR A 746 -2.72 -24.13 -24.80
N ASP A 747 -2.37 -24.26 -26.09
CA ASP A 747 -1.50 -25.32 -26.62
C ASP A 747 -0.08 -24.85 -26.94
N GLY A 748 0.26 -23.60 -26.59
CA GLY A 748 1.55 -22.97 -26.82
C GLY A 748 1.84 -22.60 -28.27
N THR A 749 0.91 -22.80 -29.20
CA THR A 749 1.07 -22.44 -30.62
C THR A 749 1.29 -20.95 -30.85
N LEU A 750 0.82 -20.10 -29.93
CA LEU A 750 1.03 -18.65 -29.94
C LEU A 750 1.42 -18.15 -28.55
N GLY A 751 2.50 -17.38 -28.50
CA GLY A 751 2.92 -16.60 -27.35
C GLY A 751 2.80 -15.11 -27.60
N VAL A 752 2.82 -14.34 -26.51
CA VAL A 752 2.88 -12.88 -26.57
C VAL A 752 3.79 -12.32 -25.48
N ALA A 753 4.70 -11.44 -25.89
CA ALA A 753 5.62 -10.72 -25.02
C ALA A 753 5.24 -9.23 -25.01
N ARG A 754 5.10 -8.66 -23.82
CA ARG A 754 4.80 -7.25 -23.60
C ARG A 754 6.11 -6.48 -23.40
N GLY A 755 6.34 -5.46 -24.21
CA GLY A 755 7.38 -4.44 -24.07
C GLY A 755 6.77 -3.04 -24.11
N ARG A 756 7.19 -2.18 -25.04
CA ARG A 756 6.45 -0.93 -25.37
C ARG A 756 5.17 -1.25 -26.13
N HIS A 757 5.25 -2.20 -27.05
CA HIS A 757 4.14 -2.85 -27.75
C HIS A 757 3.94 -4.29 -27.24
N ALA A 758 2.97 -5.03 -27.79
CA ALA A 758 2.91 -6.48 -27.56
C ALA A 758 3.26 -7.23 -28.85
N TYR A 759 4.19 -8.16 -28.74
CA TYR A 759 4.75 -8.92 -29.86
C TYR A 759 4.29 -10.36 -29.78
N PHE A 760 3.57 -10.81 -30.81
CA PHE A 760 3.07 -12.18 -30.90
C PHE A 760 4.08 -13.06 -31.62
N PHE A 761 4.28 -14.29 -31.13
CA PHE A 761 5.29 -15.19 -31.65
C PHE A 761 4.86 -16.66 -31.63
N THR A 762 5.45 -17.46 -32.51
CA THR A 762 5.24 -18.91 -32.60
C THR A 762 6.28 -19.68 -31.77
N THR A 763 6.12 -21.00 -31.67
CA THR A 763 6.99 -21.91 -30.90
C THR A 763 8.47 -21.89 -31.29
N ASP A 764 8.77 -21.45 -32.51
CA ASP A 764 10.12 -21.24 -33.04
C ASP A 764 10.63 -19.79 -32.87
N LEU A 765 9.94 -19.00 -32.04
CA LEU A 765 10.23 -17.60 -31.71
C LEU A 765 10.17 -16.64 -32.93
N ARG A 766 9.37 -16.97 -33.95
CA ARG A 766 9.14 -16.07 -35.09
C ARG A 766 8.04 -15.06 -34.79
N PRO A 767 8.25 -13.75 -35.04
CA PRO A 767 7.21 -12.74 -34.92
C PRO A 767 6.04 -13.04 -35.89
N GLN A 768 4.81 -13.00 -35.38
CA GLN A 768 3.58 -13.14 -36.18
C GLN A 768 2.85 -11.80 -36.36
N GLY A 769 2.91 -10.94 -35.35
CA GLY A 769 2.22 -9.65 -35.38
C GLY A 769 2.56 -8.78 -34.17
N ILE A 770 2.15 -7.52 -34.25
CA ILE A 770 2.41 -6.51 -33.23
C ILE A 770 1.08 -5.82 -32.90
N ALA A 771 0.76 -5.76 -31.61
CA ALA A 771 -0.29 -4.88 -31.11
C ALA A 771 0.33 -3.53 -30.73
N GLU A 772 0.02 -2.51 -31.54
CA GLU A 772 0.38 -1.13 -31.24
C GLU A 772 -0.40 -0.61 -30.02
N ILE A 773 0.27 0.11 -29.14
CA ILE A 773 -0.29 0.58 -27.88
C ILE A 773 0.01 2.07 -27.79
N ASP A 774 -1.06 2.85 -27.71
CA ASP A 774 -1.04 4.31 -27.85
C ASP A 774 -0.19 4.98 -26.76
N VAL A 775 -0.33 4.52 -25.51
CA VAL A 775 0.46 4.98 -24.37
C VAL A 775 1.13 3.79 -23.69
N PRO A 776 2.48 3.73 -23.77
CA PRO A 776 3.25 2.72 -23.05
C PRO A 776 2.97 2.77 -21.56
N GLY A 777 2.94 1.60 -20.94
CA GLY A 777 2.52 1.42 -19.56
C GLY A 777 1.64 0.19 -19.42
N GLY A 778 1.45 -0.24 -18.18
CA GLY A 778 0.84 -1.53 -17.86
C GLY A 778 1.76 -2.71 -18.16
N ALA A 779 1.63 -3.77 -17.38
CA ALA A 779 2.37 -5.04 -17.57
C ALA A 779 1.43 -6.22 -17.86
N GLY A 780 0.14 -6.06 -17.58
CA GLY A 780 -0.86 -7.11 -17.73
C GLY A 780 -1.06 -7.53 -19.18
N ILE A 781 -0.85 -8.80 -19.47
CA ILE A 781 -1.19 -9.42 -20.76
C ILE A 781 -1.68 -10.84 -20.55
N VAL A 782 -2.76 -11.22 -21.24
CA VAL A 782 -3.31 -12.58 -21.20
C VAL A 782 -4.10 -12.86 -22.47
N MET A 783 -4.16 -14.13 -22.88
CA MET A 783 -5.03 -14.58 -23.98
C MET A 783 -6.31 -15.22 -23.45
N HIS A 784 -7.32 -15.34 -24.32
CA HIS A 784 -8.53 -16.10 -24.00
C HIS A 784 -8.16 -17.53 -23.51
N PRO A 785 -8.73 -18.05 -22.41
CA PRO A 785 -8.34 -19.36 -21.85
C PRO A 785 -8.49 -20.55 -22.80
N LEU A 786 -9.42 -20.45 -23.76
CA LEU A 786 -9.65 -21.43 -24.83
C LEU A 786 -8.99 -21.07 -26.16
N HIS A 787 -8.06 -20.11 -26.18
CA HIS A 787 -7.29 -19.83 -27.38
C HIS A 787 -6.36 -21.01 -27.68
N ALA A 788 -6.54 -21.66 -28.82
CA ALA A 788 -5.72 -22.78 -29.28
C ALA A 788 -5.61 -22.77 -30.81
N ASP A 789 -4.78 -23.66 -31.37
CA ASP A 789 -4.68 -23.93 -32.81
C ASP A 789 -4.36 -22.67 -33.64
N ALA A 790 -3.43 -21.85 -33.15
CA ALA A 790 -2.93 -20.69 -33.89
C ALA A 790 -2.05 -21.14 -35.07
N PRO A 791 -2.02 -20.39 -36.18
CA PRO A 791 -1.09 -20.67 -37.28
C PRO A 791 0.37 -20.65 -36.81
N THR A 792 1.14 -21.65 -37.25
CA THR A 792 2.59 -21.75 -37.04
C THR A 792 3.27 -22.17 -38.35
N LEU A 793 4.60 -22.26 -38.39
CA LEU A 793 5.29 -22.81 -39.58
C LEU A 793 4.93 -24.28 -39.88
N THR A 794 4.50 -25.02 -38.85
CA THR A 794 4.20 -26.46 -38.93
C THR A 794 2.71 -26.78 -38.86
N ASN A 795 1.85 -25.78 -38.63
CA ASN A 795 0.39 -25.92 -38.55
C ASN A 795 -0.28 -24.75 -39.28
N ALA A 796 -1.21 -25.04 -40.19
CA ALA A 796 -1.99 -24.00 -40.87
C ALA A 796 -2.91 -23.21 -39.91
N GLY A 797 -3.27 -23.81 -38.77
CA GLY A 797 -4.17 -23.23 -37.77
C GLY A 797 -5.62 -23.14 -38.25
N SER A 798 -6.49 -22.68 -37.36
CA SER A 798 -7.90 -22.43 -37.67
C SER A 798 -8.35 -21.14 -37.01
N PHE A 799 -8.74 -20.14 -37.81
CA PHE A 799 -9.23 -18.88 -37.26
C PHE A 799 -10.55 -19.07 -36.51
N ARG A 800 -10.58 -18.66 -35.24
CA ARG A 800 -11.79 -18.72 -34.39
C ARG A 800 -11.98 -17.37 -33.70
N PRO A 801 -12.82 -16.47 -34.24
CA PRO A 801 -12.93 -15.11 -33.73
C PRO A 801 -13.48 -15.04 -32.29
N ASP A 802 -14.16 -16.08 -31.83
CA ASP A 802 -14.71 -16.14 -30.47
C ASP A 802 -13.65 -16.42 -29.40
N THR A 803 -12.49 -16.97 -29.78
CA THR A 803 -11.41 -17.34 -28.83
C THR A 803 -10.02 -16.86 -29.21
N HIS A 804 -9.79 -16.41 -30.45
CA HIS A 804 -8.52 -15.84 -30.91
C HIS A 804 -8.38 -14.39 -30.42
N LEU A 805 -8.45 -14.21 -29.11
CA LEU A 805 -8.45 -12.92 -28.43
C LEU A 805 -7.27 -12.78 -27.47
N ALA A 806 -6.67 -11.58 -27.46
CA ALA A 806 -5.71 -11.15 -26.46
C ALA A 806 -6.18 -9.88 -25.75
N PHE A 807 -5.85 -9.79 -24.47
CA PHE A 807 -6.20 -8.68 -23.59
C PHE A 807 -4.92 -8.05 -23.08
N ILE A 808 -4.76 -6.75 -23.35
CA ILE A 808 -3.49 -6.06 -23.12
C ILE A 808 -3.76 -4.79 -22.31
N ALA A 809 -3.21 -4.74 -21.09
CA ALA A 809 -3.27 -3.55 -20.27
C ALA A 809 -2.35 -2.45 -20.82
N THR A 810 -2.83 -1.21 -20.75
CA THR A 810 -2.13 -0.02 -21.24
C THR A 810 -1.82 0.98 -20.10
N GLY A 811 -1.01 2.01 -20.41
CA GLY A 811 -0.77 3.12 -19.48
C GLY A 811 -1.94 4.11 -19.34
N GLU A 812 -3.00 3.98 -20.16
CA GLU A 812 -4.18 4.86 -20.12
C GLU A 812 -5.30 4.34 -19.22
N ARG A 813 -4.99 3.39 -18.33
CA ARG A 813 -5.98 2.66 -17.51
C ARG A 813 -7.02 1.99 -18.42
N THR A 814 -6.57 1.30 -19.45
CA THR A 814 -7.42 0.50 -20.33
C THR A 814 -6.89 -0.92 -20.50
N VAL A 815 -7.78 -1.82 -20.91
CA VAL A 815 -7.44 -3.13 -21.45
C VAL A 815 -7.90 -3.17 -22.90
N ASP A 816 -6.96 -3.23 -23.83
CA ASP A 816 -7.25 -3.33 -25.25
C ASP A 816 -7.48 -4.80 -25.62
N ILE A 817 -8.51 -5.04 -26.43
CA ILE A 817 -8.91 -6.36 -26.90
C ILE A 817 -8.45 -6.49 -28.35
N PHE A 818 -7.60 -7.47 -28.63
CA PHE A 818 -7.02 -7.71 -29.95
C PHE A 818 -7.49 -9.04 -30.54
N ASP A 819 -7.77 -9.01 -31.84
CA ASP A 819 -7.80 -10.23 -32.65
C ASP A 819 -6.36 -10.69 -32.85
N THR A 820 -6.08 -11.96 -32.52
CA THR A 820 -4.72 -12.53 -32.53
C THR A 820 -4.38 -13.27 -33.82
N PHE A 821 -5.32 -13.34 -34.77
CA PHE A 821 -5.09 -13.92 -36.09
C PHE A 821 -4.72 -12.84 -37.11
N HIS A 822 -5.34 -11.67 -36.98
CA HIS A 822 -5.16 -10.51 -37.86
C HIS A 822 -4.44 -9.34 -37.17
N PHE A 823 -4.24 -9.39 -35.85
CA PHE A 823 -3.46 -8.43 -35.05
C PHE A 823 -4.00 -6.98 -35.05
N PHE A 824 -5.32 -6.79 -35.13
CA PHE A 824 -5.95 -5.48 -34.96
C PHE A 824 -6.77 -5.38 -33.67
N ARG A 825 -6.92 -4.16 -33.15
CA ARG A 825 -7.73 -3.88 -31.96
C ARG A 825 -9.21 -3.94 -32.29
N MET A 826 -9.95 -4.79 -31.58
CA MET A 826 -11.40 -4.94 -31.71
C MET A 826 -12.17 -4.11 -30.70
N GLY A 827 -11.67 -4.04 -29.47
CA GLY A 827 -12.36 -3.43 -28.34
C GLY A 827 -11.40 -2.79 -27.37
N ARG A 828 -11.96 -2.03 -26.43
CA ARG A 828 -11.21 -1.37 -25.36
C ARG A 828 -12.10 -1.26 -24.13
N LEU A 829 -11.62 -1.81 -23.02
CA LEU A 829 -12.22 -1.68 -21.70
C LEU A 829 -11.52 -0.55 -20.95
N PHE A 830 -12.28 0.32 -20.31
CA PHE A 830 -11.75 1.36 -19.45
C PHE A 830 -11.84 0.86 -18.02
N VAL A 831 -10.80 1.10 -17.24
CA VAL A 831 -10.71 0.73 -15.81
C VAL A 831 -10.33 1.94 -14.97
N GLN A 832 -10.53 1.81 -13.66
CA GLN A 832 -10.26 2.90 -12.71
C GLN A 832 -8.76 3.14 -12.52
N GLU A 833 -7.99 2.06 -12.42
CA GLU A 833 -6.57 2.05 -12.07
C GLU A 833 -5.73 1.32 -13.13
N ASN A 834 -4.43 1.63 -13.22
CA ASN A 834 -3.54 0.91 -14.13
C ASN A 834 -3.27 -0.51 -13.64
N ILE A 835 -3.30 -1.47 -14.56
CA ILE A 835 -2.90 -2.86 -14.31
C ILE A 835 -1.39 -2.97 -14.53
N THR A 836 -0.62 -2.90 -13.44
CA THR A 836 0.85 -2.86 -13.45
C THR A 836 1.49 -4.19 -13.09
N GLY A 837 0.71 -5.15 -12.58
CA GLY A 837 1.17 -6.49 -12.26
C GLY A 837 0.65 -7.56 -13.22
N PRO A 838 0.68 -8.85 -12.82
CA PRO A 838 0.16 -9.94 -13.62
C PRO A 838 -1.34 -9.77 -13.92
N MET A 839 -1.75 -10.27 -15.08
CA MET A 839 -3.15 -10.39 -15.48
C MET A 839 -3.46 -11.85 -15.80
N LYS A 840 -4.62 -12.33 -15.38
CA LYS A 840 -5.12 -13.70 -15.62
C LYS A 840 -6.54 -13.65 -16.16
N ALA A 841 -6.95 -14.73 -16.81
CA ALA A 841 -8.29 -14.87 -17.37
C ALA A 841 -8.91 -16.20 -16.95
N SER A 842 -10.24 -16.22 -16.84
CA SER A 842 -11.02 -17.46 -16.73
C SER A 842 -12.27 -17.38 -17.58
N LEU A 843 -12.84 -18.56 -17.89
CA LEU A 843 -14.20 -18.64 -18.39
C LEU A 843 -15.18 -18.09 -17.34
N PRO A 844 -16.37 -17.60 -17.77
CA PRO A 844 -17.42 -17.20 -16.86
C PRO A 844 -17.93 -18.42 -16.07
N PHE A 845 -18.27 -18.21 -14.82
CA PHE A 845 -19.06 -19.16 -14.04
C PHE A 845 -20.54 -19.08 -14.48
N PRO A 846 -21.34 -20.13 -14.25
CA PRO A 846 -22.75 -20.13 -14.61
C PRO A 846 -23.54 -18.93 -14.05
N GLU A 847 -23.20 -18.48 -12.84
CA GLU A 847 -23.85 -17.34 -12.20
C GLU A 847 -23.52 -15.97 -12.82
N ASP A 848 -22.43 -15.86 -13.58
CA ASP A 848 -22.01 -14.58 -14.20
C ASP A 848 -22.92 -14.21 -15.39
N ASN A 849 -23.62 -15.20 -15.96
CA ASN A 849 -24.55 -15.02 -17.07
C ASN A 849 -26.01 -15.11 -16.60
N LEU A 850 -26.30 -14.56 -15.43
CA LEU A 850 -27.66 -14.36 -14.93
C LEU A 850 -28.05 -12.88 -15.06
N ASP A 851 -29.32 -12.60 -15.33
CA ASP A 851 -29.86 -11.24 -15.25
C ASP A 851 -30.02 -10.78 -13.79
N ALA A 852 -30.44 -9.53 -13.59
CA ALA A 852 -30.65 -8.95 -12.26
C ALA A 852 -31.71 -9.70 -11.42
N GLY A 853 -32.57 -10.52 -12.04
CA GLY A 853 -33.54 -11.38 -11.38
C GLY A 853 -33.04 -12.81 -11.11
N GLY A 854 -31.80 -13.13 -11.49
CA GLY A 854 -31.22 -14.47 -11.35
C GLY A 854 -31.63 -15.43 -12.47
N VAL A 855 -32.20 -14.94 -13.57
CA VAL A 855 -32.60 -15.76 -14.73
C VAL A 855 -31.44 -15.86 -15.72
N PRO A 856 -31.10 -17.06 -16.24
CA PRO A 856 -30.03 -17.19 -17.22
C PRO A 856 -30.25 -16.33 -18.47
N LEU A 857 -29.21 -15.59 -18.85
CA LEU A 857 -29.14 -14.90 -20.12
C LEU A 857 -29.05 -15.90 -21.27
N GLN A 858 -29.55 -15.50 -22.44
CA GLN A 858 -29.40 -16.28 -23.66
C GLN A 858 -27.96 -16.13 -24.17
N CYS A 859 -27.07 -17.01 -23.72
CA CYS A 859 -25.66 -17.05 -24.10
C CYS A 859 -25.37 -18.40 -24.77
N VAL A 860 -25.34 -18.40 -26.11
CA VAL A 860 -25.00 -19.61 -26.87
C VAL A 860 -23.54 -19.92 -26.68
N THR A 861 -23.21 -21.21 -26.54
CA THR A 861 -21.83 -21.65 -26.46
C THR A 861 -21.51 -22.67 -27.55
N GLN A 862 -20.25 -22.71 -27.96
CA GLN A 862 -19.72 -23.67 -28.92
C GLN A 862 -18.49 -24.39 -28.38
N PRO A 863 -18.31 -25.68 -28.70
CA PRO A 863 -17.15 -26.44 -28.27
C PRO A 863 -15.89 -25.92 -28.98
N VAL A 864 -14.81 -25.79 -28.23
CA VAL A 864 -13.50 -25.40 -28.74
C VAL A 864 -12.58 -26.59 -28.68
N THR A 865 -11.83 -26.87 -29.75
CA THR A 865 -10.84 -27.96 -29.79
C THR A 865 -9.40 -27.45 -29.88
N ASP A 866 -8.44 -28.22 -29.36
CA ASP A 866 -7.02 -27.96 -29.59
C ASP A 866 -6.57 -28.41 -30.99
N GLN A 867 -5.27 -28.21 -31.30
CA GLN A 867 -4.63 -28.62 -32.55
C GLN A 867 -4.71 -30.13 -32.85
N VAL A 868 -4.98 -30.99 -31.85
CA VAL A 868 -5.15 -32.44 -32.04
C VAL A 868 -6.62 -32.88 -31.99
N GLY A 869 -7.55 -31.93 -31.97
CA GLY A 869 -8.99 -32.18 -32.03
C GLY A 869 -9.65 -32.53 -30.69
N ARG A 870 -8.96 -32.37 -29.55
CA ARG A 870 -9.57 -32.58 -28.22
C ARG A 870 -10.39 -31.37 -27.83
N THR A 871 -11.60 -31.57 -27.32
CA THR A 871 -12.43 -30.48 -26.80
C THR A 871 -11.84 -29.94 -25.49
N ILE A 872 -11.48 -28.66 -25.47
CA ILE A 872 -10.82 -27.99 -24.33
C ILE A 872 -11.78 -27.12 -23.52
N GLY A 873 -12.97 -26.82 -24.03
CA GLY A 873 -13.99 -26.07 -23.33
C GLY A 873 -15.14 -25.63 -24.23
N GLN A 874 -15.98 -24.75 -23.68
CA GLN A 874 -17.11 -24.12 -24.37
C GLN A 874 -16.89 -22.61 -24.35
N ALA A 875 -16.84 -21.98 -25.52
CA ALA A 875 -16.75 -20.52 -25.64
C ALA A 875 -18.14 -19.93 -25.92
N VAL A 876 -18.42 -18.74 -25.37
CA VAL A 876 -19.61 -17.98 -25.74
C VAL A 876 -19.49 -17.55 -27.20
N GLU A 877 -20.53 -17.79 -27.99
CA GLU A 877 -20.56 -17.41 -29.39
C GLU A 877 -20.81 -15.90 -29.51
N ILE A 878 -19.84 -15.18 -30.04
CA ILE A 878 -19.88 -13.75 -30.37
C ILE A 878 -20.29 -13.58 -31.83
N PHE A 879 -19.83 -14.49 -32.70
CA PHE A 879 -20.01 -14.46 -34.14
C PHE A 879 -20.74 -15.72 -34.63
N GLN A 880 -21.74 -15.52 -35.51
CA GLN A 880 -22.58 -16.60 -36.04
C GLN A 880 -21.74 -17.63 -36.80
N GLY A 881 -21.74 -18.87 -36.30
CA GLY A 881 -20.99 -19.98 -36.89
C GLY A 881 -19.49 -19.73 -36.96
N GLY A 882 -18.94 -18.91 -36.06
CA GLY A 882 -17.53 -18.54 -36.04
C GLY A 882 -17.10 -17.63 -37.20
N ASN A 883 -18.03 -16.95 -37.88
CA ASN A 883 -17.71 -16.03 -38.96
C ASN A 883 -17.64 -14.58 -38.45
N PHE A 884 -16.43 -14.04 -38.39
CA PHE A 884 -16.16 -12.67 -37.94
C PHE A 884 -17.05 -11.60 -38.59
N ASN A 885 -17.44 -11.78 -39.86
CA ASN A 885 -18.28 -10.81 -40.57
C ASN A 885 -19.75 -10.82 -40.14
N LEU A 886 -20.17 -11.77 -39.30
CA LEU A 886 -21.55 -11.99 -38.89
C LEU A 886 -21.67 -11.96 -37.35
N PRO A 887 -21.47 -10.81 -36.68
CA PRO A 887 -21.66 -10.73 -35.24
C PRO A 887 -23.14 -10.95 -34.86
N TRP A 888 -23.39 -11.59 -33.72
CA TRP A 888 -24.75 -11.71 -33.19
C TRP A 888 -25.32 -10.34 -32.82
N PRO A 889 -26.60 -10.03 -33.14
CA PRO A 889 -27.27 -8.79 -32.73
C PRO A 889 -27.31 -8.58 -31.20
N ALA A 890 -27.64 -7.35 -30.77
CA ALA A 890 -27.64 -6.98 -29.35
C ALA A 890 -28.62 -7.81 -28.50
N ASP A 891 -29.79 -8.10 -29.06
CA ASP A 891 -30.84 -8.96 -28.48
C ASP A 891 -30.61 -10.46 -28.73
N GLY A 892 -29.51 -10.83 -29.37
CA GLY A 892 -29.19 -12.21 -29.71
C GLY A 892 -30.17 -12.87 -30.69
N ALA A 893 -30.96 -12.09 -31.45
CA ALA A 893 -32.02 -12.58 -32.34
C ALA A 893 -31.73 -13.92 -33.04
N GLY A 894 -32.75 -14.78 -33.18
CA GLY A 894 -32.60 -16.09 -33.83
C GLY A 894 -31.99 -17.19 -32.94
N GLY A 895 -31.96 -16.97 -31.62
CA GLY A 895 -31.46 -17.96 -30.65
C GLY A 895 -29.98 -17.80 -30.29
N GLY A 896 -29.31 -16.72 -30.73
CA GLY A 896 -27.90 -16.41 -30.48
C GLY A 896 -27.61 -15.70 -29.15
N SER A 897 -26.36 -15.32 -28.92
CA SER A 897 -25.94 -14.70 -27.65
C SER A 897 -26.40 -13.24 -27.53
N VAL A 898 -26.88 -12.81 -26.36
CA VAL A 898 -27.20 -11.40 -26.05
C VAL A 898 -25.96 -10.58 -25.65
N ASP A 899 -26.06 -9.26 -25.66
CA ASP A 899 -24.93 -8.37 -25.31
C ASP A 899 -24.45 -8.42 -23.87
N GLY A 900 -25.36 -8.74 -22.95
CA GLY A 900 -25.03 -8.91 -21.54
C GLY A 900 -24.23 -10.18 -21.22
N CYS A 901 -24.00 -11.06 -22.21
CA CYS A 901 -23.23 -12.27 -21.98
C CYS A 901 -21.78 -11.92 -21.64
N VAL A 902 -21.33 -12.35 -20.45
CA VAL A 902 -19.94 -12.39 -20.05
C VAL A 902 -19.26 -13.49 -20.85
N VAL A 903 -18.29 -13.10 -21.68
CA VAL A 903 -17.49 -14.00 -22.53
C VAL A 903 -16.37 -14.62 -21.71
N LEU A 904 -15.74 -13.83 -20.83
CA LEU A 904 -14.71 -14.24 -19.88
C LEU A 904 -14.54 -13.21 -18.78
N LYS A 905 -13.81 -13.60 -17.73
CA LYS A 905 -13.40 -12.72 -16.65
C LYS A 905 -11.90 -12.47 -16.69
N LEU A 906 -11.49 -11.23 -16.46
CA LEU A 906 -10.09 -10.85 -16.25
C LEU A 906 -9.84 -10.48 -14.79
N TYR A 907 -8.64 -10.79 -14.33
CA TYR A 907 -8.14 -10.46 -13.00
C TYR A 907 -6.79 -9.79 -13.16
N GLY A 908 -6.68 -8.53 -12.74
CA GLY A 908 -5.45 -7.74 -12.88
C GLY A 908 -4.98 -7.18 -11.54
N VAL A 909 -3.67 -7.17 -11.31
CA VAL A 909 -3.08 -6.48 -10.15
C VAL A 909 -2.87 -5.00 -10.48
N THR A 910 -3.41 -4.12 -9.64
CA THR A 910 -3.43 -2.67 -9.89
C THR A 910 -2.22 -1.96 -9.27
N GLU A 911 -1.96 -0.73 -9.73
CA GLU A 911 -0.88 0.13 -9.20
C GLU A 911 -1.01 0.48 -7.70
N THR A 912 -2.22 0.40 -7.13
CA THR A 912 -2.46 0.61 -5.70
C THR A 912 -2.28 -0.67 -4.86
N GLY A 913 -1.96 -1.79 -5.51
CA GLY A 913 -1.74 -3.09 -4.89
C GLY A 913 -3.01 -3.94 -4.75
N GLY A 914 -4.17 -3.48 -5.23
CA GLY A 914 -5.43 -4.24 -5.24
C GLY A 914 -5.55 -5.21 -6.42
N VAL A 915 -6.72 -5.85 -6.51
CA VAL A 915 -7.11 -6.64 -7.69
C VAL A 915 -8.33 -6.01 -8.34
N VAL A 916 -8.24 -5.76 -9.64
CA VAL A 916 -9.40 -5.44 -10.47
C VAL A 916 -9.96 -6.73 -11.08
N VAL A 917 -11.27 -6.91 -10.95
CA VAL A 917 -12.05 -7.97 -11.60
C VAL A 917 -12.85 -7.34 -12.73
N LEU A 918 -12.72 -7.87 -13.94
CA LEU A 918 -13.42 -7.36 -15.13
C LEU A 918 -14.24 -8.47 -15.75
N ASP A 919 -15.54 -8.24 -15.90
CA ASP A 919 -16.38 -9.07 -16.75
C ASP A 919 -16.31 -8.52 -18.18
N VAL A 920 -15.78 -9.30 -19.11
CA VAL A 920 -15.69 -8.92 -20.51
C VAL A 920 -16.98 -9.32 -21.19
N LEU A 921 -17.80 -8.34 -21.57
CA LEU A 921 -19.08 -8.59 -22.20
C LEU A 921 -18.92 -8.76 -23.72
N LYS A 922 -19.88 -9.46 -24.34
CA LYS A 922 -19.99 -9.51 -25.82
C LYS A 922 -20.05 -8.08 -26.41
N ALA A 923 -20.75 -7.18 -25.73
CA ALA A 923 -20.84 -5.77 -26.11
C ALA A 923 -19.47 -5.07 -26.19
N ASP A 924 -18.54 -5.40 -25.30
CA ASP A 924 -17.22 -4.75 -25.24
C ASP A 924 -16.31 -5.15 -26.40
N ILE A 925 -16.39 -6.41 -26.81
CA ILE A 925 -15.63 -6.96 -27.95
C ILE A 925 -16.15 -6.37 -29.26
N LEU A 926 -17.47 -6.26 -29.40
CA LEU A 926 -18.09 -5.85 -30.66
C LEU A 926 -18.25 -4.33 -30.81
N ARG A 927 -17.83 -3.53 -29.84
CA ARG A 927 -18.08 -2.09 -29.78
C ARG A 927 -17.58 -1.32 -31.00
N ASN A 928 -16.42 -1.70 -31.54
CA ASN A 928 -15.84 -1.05 -32.73
C ASN A 928 -15.92 -1.98 -33.95
N HIS A 929 -16.77 -3.01 -33.91
CA HIS A 929 -16.86 -3.96 -35.00
C HIS A 929 -17.55 -3.32 -36.21
N PRO A 930 -17.00 -3.40 -37.44
CA PRO A 930 -17.52 -2.67 -38.59
C PRO A 930 -18.94 -3.08 -39.01
N ALA A 931 -19.34 -4.33 -38.73
CA ALA A 931 -20.69 -4.82 -38.98
C ALA A 931 -21.68 -4.52 -37.84
N ARG A 932 -21.25 -3.77 -36.81
CA ARG A 932 -22.04 -3.43 -35.62
C ARG A 932 -21.89 -1.93 -35.27
N PRO A 933 -22.68 -1.06 -35.93
CA PRO A 933 -22.57 0.39 -35.77
C PRO A 933 -23.13 0.90 -34.43
#